data_AF-A0A8H4RHG0-F1
#
_entry.id   AF-A0A8H4RHG0-F1
#
_cell.length_a   1.000
_cell.length_b   1.000
_cell.length_c   1.000
_cell.angle_alpha   90.00
_cell.angle_beta   90.00
_cell.angle_gamma   90.00
#
_symmetry.space_group_name_H-M   'P 1'
#
loop_
_entity.id
_entity.type
_entity.pdbx_description
1 polymer ?
#
loop_
_entity_poly.entity_id
_entity_poly.type
_entity_poly.pdbx_seq_one_letter_code
_entity_poly.pdbx_strand_id
1 'polypeptide(L)'
;MPLSRLSYHGGREAHRATVTNTAGTNNTDCSCGYYNPTSGEVFTDSIIVYFNETSDWPDSLVVESFEHKYERNWNALYRQAASGANVQIRNSSSDSSSSLELYVSPPTSNHIVVSGSIRSARQDIQFGSIRAFMRPPQAGIGGSAMSMTMEYNETESITFSAMNTDDPGNARVSTLLHSEFPSPSLGVNFSTLEAYSRANDTPSPWDYNEFRVDWTYSAVKYYIGDLLVRSVSRDEDRALPSTPAPVVLKHWSIGDTYAEQGPPTQISEANVRWVRMFFNSSLMTKEDHLSFDSTCHGSPKCSMNDTTLRGSTSYISEATAAWEEPPEPNFLRLIPAWICAFCIVLTVFLLAHTIILQKLANMSKEPKGSVDYLDQSQLILAASFADSTGHNTGTTTSLSVVTMDGDDPNIRRVNDYSSHNTQDDGSMTAWESTRCNSLLATVTAMEPNEAKDSPTASKPGRKVSAALVTASLQPRKRVDYLAGLVTFCCMAITVQHFGFTFIPALMYPSDGINAHYESEVWANKTIGPFLLNQIFIGIFFTTSCRFLVVRYLESGDLIALAEKITGRAFRLIIPIAVIAMLEYFLIECGAITWLEMLPSITWSSWPYTVAIANFGTYLDGVIELAFLVPNAVPQITFNYCTGILWTIPVQLQGSWTTLLAVIVVYEIKRPWKRFLYYAICISFNWYALNWGSYFWGGLLMADLDITFKYRKWLLSHSLAYYSLMIFYTICVFLSLSQDSFEIWLSYYFNVAELDVHPDILTGLPIQQTPRAGSVEYYVPRLNGLVFSIAAQGIVELSPFIQKVFSSKIILWAFPHVYTIYLIHGFVFWSLGAWLCIMLSGIGLPYWANLLVVGPACYITIILSLPLITPVVEALGISIVKDIWRDAHEQPPKRRATLFPFPRDILANYDVKLESS
;
A
#
# COMPACT_ATOMS: atom_id res chain seq x y z
N MET A 1 -18.90 39.09 1.43
CA MET A 1 -18.79 40.57 1.31
C MET A 1 -17.99 40.92 0.05
N PRO A 2 -18.03 42.16 -0.45
CA PRO A 2 -18.36 42.38 -1.87
C PRO A 2 -17.19 42.37 -2.87
N LEU A 3 -17.60 42.22 -4.14
CA LEU A 3 -16.85 42.38 -5.37
C LEU A 3 -15.87 43.57 -5.35
N SER A 4 -14.57 43.30 -5.46
CA SER A 4 -13.56 44.29 -5.87
C SER A 4 -13.17 44.08 -7.34
N ARG A 5 -13.56 45.00 -8.21
CA ARG A 5 -13.12 45.01 -9.62
C ARG A 5 -11.60 45.19 -9.68
N LEU A 6 -10.92 44.35 -10.46
CA LEU A 6 -9.59 44.65 -11.01
C LEU A 6 -9.65 44.53 -12.54
N SER A 7 -9.91 45.67 -13.18
CA SER A 7 -9.87 45.81 -14.63
C SER A 7 -8.42 45.79 -15.11
N TYR A 8 -8.03 44.76 -15.87
CA TYR A 8 -6.68 44.61 -16.39
C TYR A 8 -6.60 45.03 -17.86
N HIS A 9 -6.01 46.20 -18.15
CA HIS A 9 -5.66 46.59 -19.52
C HIS A 9 -4.40 45.82 -19.98
N GLY A 10 -4.58 44.54 -20.29
CA GLY A 10 -3.56 43.69 -20.93
C GLY A 10 -3.50 43.92 -22.43
N GLY A 11 -2.88 45.03 -22.87
CA GLY A 11 -2.71 45.33 -24.29
C GLY A 11 -1.70 44.38 -24.97
N ARG A 12 -2.16 43.23 -25.48
CA ARG A 12 -1.42 42.51 -26.53
C ARG A 12 -1.49 43.34 -27.81
N GLU A 13 -0.33 43.63 -28.41
CA GLU A 13 -0.28 44.27 -29.72
C GLU A 13 -0.98 43.38 -30.75
N ALA A 14 -1.95 43.94 -31.46
CA ALA A 14 -2.74 43.21 -32.44
C ALA A 14 -1.91 42.97 -33.71
N HIS A 15 -1.09 41.91 -33.69
CA HIS A 15 -0.75 41.21 -34.92
C HIS A 15 -2.06 40.78 -35.57
N ARG A 16 -2.48 41.52 -36.60
CA ARG A 16 -3.67 41.23 -37.40
C ARG A 16 -3.43 39.93 -38.17
N ALA A 17 -3.72 38.81 -37.52
CA ALA A 17 -3.99 37.56 -38.20
C ALA A 17 -5.10 37.80 -39.22
N THR A 18 -4.95 37.26 -40.42
CA THR A 18 -6.02 37.30 -41.42
C THR A 18 -7.04 36.27 -41.01
N VAL A 19 -8.11 36.70 -40.32
CA VAL A 19 -9.17 35.79 -39.84
C VAL A 19 -9.82 35.11 -41.05
N THR A 20 -9.45 33.85 -41.26
CA THR A 20 -10.00 33.00 -42.31
C THR A 20 -11.19 32.25 -41.75
N ASN A 21 -12.39 32.77 -41.99
CA ASN A 21 -13.63 32.06 -41.65
C ASN A 21 -13.76 30.80 -42.51
N THR A 22 -13.86 29.64 -41.88
CA THR A 22 -14.28 28.41 -42.54
C THR A 22 -15.79 28.49 -42.78
N ALA A 23 -16.20 28.44 -44.05
CA ALA A 23 -17.61 28.52 -44.42
C ALA A 23 -18.37 27.25 -44.00
N GLY A 24 -19.52 27.44 -43.34
CA GLY A 24 -20.40 26.34 -42.94
C GLY A 24 -21.06 25.67 -44.14
N THR A 25 -21.19 24.34 -44.12
CA THR A 25 -21.29 23.55 -45.35
C THR A 25 -22.68 23.39 -45.98
N ASN A 26 -23.79 23.63 -45.26
CA ASN A 26 -25.15 23.79 -45.82
C ASN A 26 -26.19 24.11 -44.72
N ASN A 27 -26.24 25.34 -44.20
CA ASN A 27 -27.21 25.69 -43.15
C ASN A 27 -27.65 27.17 -43.16
N THR A 28 -28.06 27.68 -44.33
CA THR A 28 -28.40 29.10 -44.56
C THR A 28 -29.56 29.62 -43.72
N ASP A 29 -30.53 28.75 -43.42
CA ASP A 29 -31.83 29.16 -42.89
C ASP A 29 -31.89 29.07 -41.35
N CYS A 30 -30.90 28.42 -40.71
CA CYS A 30 -30.79 28.24 -39.26
C CYS A 30 -29.81 29.22 -38.58
N SER A 31 -29.51 30.35 -39.21
CA SER A 31 -28.55 31.36 -38.74
C SER A 31 -28.87 31.94 -37.35
N CYS A 32 -30.10 31.79 -36.85
CA CYS A 32 -30.53 32.21 -35.52
C CYS A 32 -30.57 31.10 -34.46
N GLY A 33 -29.88 29.99 -34.72
CA GLY A 33 -29.62 28.92 -33.76
C GLY A 33 -30.70 27.84 -33.70
N TYR A 34 -30.45 26.87 -32.84
CA TYR A 34 -31.19 25.61 -32.74
C TYR A 34 -31.89 25.53 -31.38
N TYR A 35 -33.18 25.23 -31.37
CA TYR A 35 -33.97 25.14 -30.13
C TYR A 35 -34.36 23.71 -29.79
N ASN A 36 -34.31 23.37 -28.50
CA ASN A 36 -34.80 22.11 -27.98
C ASN A 36 -36.28 22.27 -27.58
N PRO A 37 -37.25 21.61 -28.26
CA PRO A 37 -38.67 21.74 -27.93
C PRO A 37 -39.02 21.17 -26.55
N THR A 38 -38.16 20.32 -25.96
CA THR A 38 -38.42 19.63 -24.68
C THR A 38 -37.87 20.38 -23.47
N SER A 39 -36.68 20.98 -23.58
CA SER A 39 -36.05 21.75 -22.48
C SER A 39 -36.22 23.27 -22.61
N GLY A 40 -36.58 23.78 -23.80
CA GLY A 40 -36.64 25.21 -24.10
C GLY A 40 -35.28 25.87 -24.31
N GLU A 41 -34.19 25.10 -24.26
CA GLU A 41 -32.82 25.59 -24.46
C GLU A 41 -32.56 25.97 -25.93
N VAL A 42 -31.59 26.86 -26.14
CA VAL A 42 -31.17 27.31 -27.47
C VAL A 42 -29.64 27.27 -27.55
N PHE A 43 -29.13 26.74 -28.67
CA PHE A 43 -27.70 26.67 -28.98
C PHE A 43 -27.37 27.48 -30.23
N THR A 44 -26.21 28.11 -30.27
CA THR A 44 -25.76 28.93 -31.42
C THR A 44 -25.23 28.10 -32.59
N ASP A 45 -24.53 27.00 -32.27
CA ASP A 45 -23.71 26.25 -33.21
C ASP A 45 -24.18 24.81 -33.39
N SER A 46 -23.79 24.20 -34.52
CA SER A 46 -24.04 22.78 -34.76
C SER A 46 -22.99 22.12 -35.65
N ILE A 47 -22.81 20.81 -35.45
CA ILE A 47 -22.11 19.90 -36.37
C ILE A 47 -23.04 18.70 -36.61
N ILE A 48 -23.47 18.52 -37.85
CA ILE A 48 -24.50 17.55 -38.25
C ILE A 48 -24.02 16.73 -39.46
N VAL A 49 -23.72 15.45 -39.22
CA VAL A 49 -23.15 14.51 -40.19
C VAL A 49 -24.00 13.25 -40.26
N TYR A 50 -24.37 12.83 -41.47
CA TYR A 50 -25.17 11.63 -41.75
C TYR A 50 -24.36 10.67 -42.62
N PHE A 51 -23.64 9.74 -41.98
CA PHE A 51 -22.72 8.82 -42.67
C PHE A 51 -23.44 7.88 -43.64
N ASN A 52 -24.75 7.66 -43.46
CA ASN A 52 -25.64 6.97 -44.41
C ASN A 52 -25.84 7.70 -45.75
N GLU A 53 -25.50 8.99 -45.83
CA GLU A 53 -25.65 9.85 -47.01
C GLU A 53 -24.30 10.41 -47.52
N THR A 54 -23.19 10.20 -46.79
CA THR A 54 -21.90 10.82 -47.10
C THR A 54 -20.98 9.85 -47.85
N SER A 55 -20.45 10.25 -49.01
CA SER A 55 -19.44 9.51 -49.78
C SER A 55 -18.00 9.85 -49.39
N ASP A 56 -17.77 11.09 -48.96
CA ASP A 56 -16.47 11.69 -48.72
C ASP A 56 -16.29 12.06 -47.25
N TRP A 57 -15.05 12.33 -46.82
CA TRP A 57 -14.79 12.69 -45.42
C TRP A 57 -15.23 14.14 -45.12
N PRO A 58 -16.00 14.41 -44.04
CA PRO A 58 -16.51 15.75 -43.74
C PRO A 58 -15.48 16.62 -42.98
N ASP A 59 -15.24 17.84 -43.49
CA ASP A 59 -14.29 18.82 -42.92
C ASP A 59 -14.53 19.19 -41.44
N SER A 60 -15.72 18.95 -40.90
CA SER A 60 -16.06 19.19 -39.49
C SER A 60 -15.54 18.12 -38.52
N LEU A 61 -14.99 17.01 -39.04
CA LEU A 61 -14.43 15.91 -38.25
C LEU A 61 -12.98 15.63 -38.67
N VAL A 62 -12.16 15.18 -37.72
CA VAL A 62 -10.75 14.82 -37.92
C VAL A 62 -10.58 13.35 -37.53
N VAL A 63 -9.97 12.56 -38.40
CA VAL A 63 -9.52 11.20 -38.07
C VAL A 63 -8.25 11.31 -37.23
N GLU A 64 -8.23 10.67 -36.06
CA GLU A 64 -7.07 10.74 -35.17
C GLU A 64 -6.06 9.63 -35.47
N SER A 65 -4.77 9.93 -35.26
CA SER A 65 -3.74 8.91 -35.21
C SER A 65 -2.69 9.25 -34.17
N PHE A 66 -2.48 8.31 -33.24
CA PHE A 66 -1.58 8.44 -32.09
C PHE A 66 -1.16 7.06 -31.60
N GLU A 67 -0.10 6.99 -30.81
CA GLU A 67 0.26 5.83 -29.98
C GLU A 67 0.59 6.33 -28.57
N HIS A 68 -0.13 5.85 -27.56
CA HIS A 68 0.16 6.21 -26.18
C HIS A 68 1.42 5.51 -25.67
N LYS A 69 2.28 6.27 -24.99
CA LYS A 69 3.52 5.75 -24.37
C LYS A 69 3.24 4.96 -23.09
N TYR A 70 2.16 5.31 -22.41
CA TYR A 70 1.61 4.71 -21.20
C TYR A 70 0.11 5.05 -21.15
N GLU A 71 -0.70 4.21 -20.52
CA GLU A 71 -2.07 4.56 -20.11
C GLU A 71 -2.09 4.88 -18.63
N ARG A 72 -3.05 5.70 -18.20
CA ARG A 72 -3.33 5.97 -16.80
C ARG A 72 -4.57 5.21 -16.33
N ASN A 73 -4.36 4.00 -15.81
CA ASN A 73 -5.37 3.19 -15.11
C ASN A 73 -4.65 2.02 -14.42
N TRP A 74 -4.95 1.80 -13.13
CA TRP A 74 -4.44 0.71 -12.29
C TRP A 74 -4.55 -0.71 -12.89
N ASN A 75 -5.45 -0.91 -13.86
CA ASN A 75 -5.69 -2.18 -14.53
C ASN A 75 -5.45 -2.14 -16.05
N ALA A 76 -4.94 -1.04 -16.62
CA ALA A 76 -4.58 -0.99 -18.04
C ALA A 76 -3.33 -1.84 -18.32
N LEU A 77 -3.53 -3.09 -18.73
CA LEU A 77 -2.43 -3.96 -19.19
C LEU A 77 -1.99 -3.63 -20.62
N TYR A 78 -2.82 -2.93 -21.40
CA TYR A 78 -2.58 -2.57 -22.79
C TYR A 78 -2.63 -1.05 -23.01
N ARG A 79 -1.97 -0.58 -24.07
CA ARG A 79 -1.88 0.81 -24.50
C ARG A 79 -2.74 1.06 -25.75
N GLN A 80 -3.48 2.16 -25.76
CA GLN A 80 -4.30 2.60 -26.87
C GLN A 80 -3.42 3.24 -27.97
N ALA A 81 -3.69 2.88 -29.22
CA ALA A 81 -3.24 3.62 -30.39
C ALA A 81 -4.43 3.86 -31.33
N ALA A 82 -4.43 4.99 -32.05
CA ALA A 82 -5.42 5.28 -33.09
C ALA A 82 -4.77 5.25 -34.48
N SER A 83 -5.50 4.70 -35.47
CA SER A 83 -5.07 4.68 -36.86
C SER A 83 -6.25 4.91 -37.80
N GLY A 84 -6.06 5.79 -38.80
CA GLY A 84 -7.06 6.02 -39.85
C GLY A 84 -7.36 4.79 -40.72
N ALA A 85 -6.55 3.73 -40.66
CA ALA A 85 -6.90 2.45 -41.29
C ALA A 85 -8.12 1.77 -40.62
N ASN A 86 -8.34 2.05 -39.33
CA ASN A 86 -9.42 1.51 -38.51
C ASN A 86 -10.66 2.43 -38.49
N VAL A 87 -10.72 3.43 -39.37
CA VAL A 87 -11.83 4.39 -39.50
C VAL A 87 -12.27 4.40 -40.96
N GLN A 88 -13.45 3.86 -41.26
CA GLN A 88 -13.92 3.71 -42.65
C GLN A 88 -15.39 4.15 -42.76
N ILE A 89 -15.77 4.78 -43.87
CA ILE A 89 -17.18 5.04 -44.20
C ILE A 89 -17.58 4.03 -45.27
N ARG A 90 -18.57 3.19 -44.99
CA ARG A 90 -18.89 2.03 -45.82
C ARG A 90 -20.37 1.67 -45.81
N ASN A 91 -20.87 1.26 -46.98
CA ASN A 91 -22.15 0.57 -47.11
C ASN A 91 -22.07 -0.79 -46.41
N SER A 92 -22.79 -0.95 -45.31
CA SER A 92 -22.88 -2.21 -44.59
C SER A 92 -23.56 -3.26 -45.45
N SER A 93 -22.97 -4.46 -45.52
CA SER A 93 -23.48 -5.59 -46.31
C SER A 93 -24.78 -6.19 -45.75
N SER A 94 -25.16 -5.88 -44.50
CA SER A 94 -26.44 -6.29 -43.92
C SER A 94 -27.57 -5.27 -44.14
N ASP A 95 -27.25 -3.97 -44.09
CA ASP A 95 -28.23 -2.89 -43.91
C ASP A 95 -28.41 -1.98 -45.14
N SER A 96 -27.76 -2.31 -46.26
CA SER A 96 -27.84 -1.64 -47.58
C SER A 96 -27.53 -0.13 -47.60
N SER A 97 -26.98 0.40 -46.52
CA SER A 97 -26.76 1.84 -46.29
C SER A 97 -25.45 2.07 -45.57
N SER A 98 -24.91 3.29 -45.71
CA SER A 98 -23.58 3.62 -45.21
C SER A 98 -23.56 3.88 -43.69
N SER A 99 -22.44 3.57 -43.06
CA SER A 99 -22.13 3.93 -41.67
C SER A 99 -20.64 4.25 -41.53
N LEU A 100 -20.27 5.01 -40.50
CA LEU A 100 -18.90 5.08 -40.03
C LEU A 100 -18.60 3.80 -39.24
N GLU A 101 -17.68 2.98 -39.73
CA GLU A 101 -17.17 1.77 -39.11
C GLU A 101 -15.88 2.13 -38.35
N LEU A 102 -15.86 1.90 -37.03
CA LEU A 102 -14.70 2.07 -36.16
C LEU A 102 -14.24 0.69 -35.68
N TYR A 103 -12.98 0.36 -35.95
CA TYR A 103 -12.42 -0.97 -35.69
C TYR A 103 -11.41 -0.99 -34.54
N VAL A 104 -11.50 -2.01 -33.69
CA VAL A 104 -10.44 -2.38 -32.76
C VAL A 104 -9.75 -3.64 -33.28
N SER A 105 -8.45 -3.55 -33.52
CA SER A 105 -7.61 -4.66 -33.91
C SER A 105 -7.17 -5.48 -32.68
N PRO A 106 -6.91 -6.79 -32.83
CA PRO A 106 -6.30 -7.60 -31.78
C PRO A 106 -4.98 -7.01 -31.26
N PRO A 107 -4.60 -7.28 -29.99
CA PRO A 107 -3.40 -6.72 -29.39
C PRO A 107 -2.13 -7.15 -30.12
N THR A 108 -1.19 -6.21 -30.25
CA THR A 108 0.19 -6.50 -30.71
C THR A 108 1.04 -7.11 -29.58
N SER A 109 2.17 -7.73 -29.94
CA SER A 109 3.15 -8.29 -28.98
C SER A 109 3.70 -7.26 -27.98
N ASN A 110 3.60 -5.97 -28.29
CA ASN A 110 4.10 -4.88 -27.45
C ASN A 110 2.99 -4.26 -26.57
N HIS A 111 1.89 -4.99 -26.40
CA HIS A 111 0.67 -4.58 -25.68
C HIS A 111 0.03 -3.30 -26.23
N ILE A 112 0.12 -3.05 -27.54
CA ILE A 112 -0.60 -1.93 -28.18
C ILE A 112 -1.85 -2.47 -28.87
N VAL A 113 -3.00 -1.85 -28.58
CA VAL A 113 -4.30 -2.11 -29.21
C VAL A 113 -4.60 -0.97 -30.17
N VAL A 114 -4.61 -1.28 -31.47
CA VAL A 114 -4.87 -0.27 -32.52
C VAL A 114 -6.37 -0.13 -32.74
N SER A 115 -6.84 1.11 -32.71
CA SER A 115 -8.23 1.50 -32.49
C SER A 115 -8.67 2.57 -33.51
N GLY A 116 -9.98 2.73 -33.68
CA GLY A 116 -10.58 3.81 -34.48
C GLY A 116 -11.03 4.96 -33.58
N SER A 117 -10.51 6.17 -33.83
CA SER A 117 -10.89 7.40 -33.11
C SER A 117 -11.10 8.57 -34.07
N ILE A 118 -12.16 9.34 -33.84
CA ILE A 118 -12.48 10.55 -34.59
C ILE A 118 -12.84 11.69 -33.63
N ARG A 119 -12.54 12.93 -34.02
CA ARG A 119 -12.74 14.12 -33.18
C ARG A 119 -13.43 15.24 -33.96
N SER A 120 -14.20 16.09 -33.29
CA SER A 120 -14.65 17.36 -33.86
C SER A 120 -13.46 18.26 -34.25
N ALA A 121 -13.48 18.83 -35.45
CA ALA A 121 -12.42 19.77 -35.89
C ALA A 121 -12.37 21.00 -34.97
N ARG A 122 -13.54 21.45 -34.50
CA ARG A 122 -13.72 22.44 -33.44
C ARG A 122 -13.41 21.84 -32.07
N GLN A 123 -12.70 22.61 -31.24
CA GLN A 123 -12.37 22.29 -29.85
C GLN A 123 -12.99 23.31 -28.87
N ASP A 124 -13.62 24.37 -29.38
CA ASP A 124 -14.23 25.47 -28.63
C ASP A 124 -15.63 25.15 -28.05
N ILE A 125 -16.10 23.91 -28.19
CA ILE A 125 -17.42 23.42 -27.82
C ILE A 125 -17.60 23.52 -26.30
N GLN A 126 -18.56 24.34 -25.85
CA GLN A 126 -18.83 24.58 -24.42
C GLN A 126 -20.33 24.58 -24.14
N PHE A 127 -20.80 23.54 -23.44
CA PHE A 127 -22.22 23.22 -23.22
C PHE A 127 -22.99 22.91 -24.52
N GLY A 128 -23.83 21.87 -24.50
CA GLY A 128 -24.50 21.38 -25.69
C GLY A 128 -25.38 20.15 -25.48
N SER A 129 -26.22 19.87 -26.47
CA SER A 129 -26.90 18.58 -26.68
C SER A 129 -26.15 17.82 -27.77
N ILE A 130 -25.36 16.84 -27.36
CA ILE A 130 -24.48 16.06 -28.24
C ILE A 130 -25.10 14.68 -28.43
N ARG A 131 -25.45 14.33 -29.66
CA ARG A 131 -26.22 13.13 -30.01
C ARG A 131 -25.50 12.33 -31.08
N ALA A 132 -25.39 11.02 -30.89
CA ALA A 132 -24.88 10.11 -31.92
C ALA A 132 -25.75 8.85 -31.99
N PHE A 133 -26.06 8.39 -33.21
CA PHE A 133 -26.79 7.14 -33.42
C PHE A 133 -25.80 6.02 -33.64
N MET A 134 -25.49 5.30 -32.56
CA MET A 134 -24.36 4.37 -32.49
C MET A 134 -24.85 2.93 -32.27
N ARG A 135 -24.14 1.97 -32.88
CA ARG A 135 -24.23 0.54 -32.57
C ARG A 135 -22.98 0.15 -31.79
N PRO A 136 -23.09 -0.44 -30.58
CA PRO A 136 -21.94 -0.81 -29.76
C PRO A 136 -21.21 -2.05 -30.32
N PRO A 137 -20.02 -2.38 -29.77
CA PRO A 137 -19.29 -3.59 -30.10
C PRO A 137 -20.16 -4.83 -29.85
N GLN A 138 -20.05 -5.82 -30.73
CA GLN A 138 -20.97 -6.97 -30.74
C GLN A 138 -20.53 -8.08 -29.78
N ALA A 139 -21.52 -8.75 -29.18
CA ALA A 139 -21.32 -9.81 -28.19
C ALA A 139 -20.41 -10.96 -28.69
N GLY A 140 -19.51 -11.42 -27.83
CA GLY A 140 -18.69 -12.62 -28.08
C GLY A 140 -17.46 -12.42 -28.97
N ILE A 141 -17.14 -11.19 -29.39
CA ILE A 141 -15.88 -10.86 -30.10
C ILE A 141 -14.74 -10.57 -29.10
N GLY A 142 -15.10 -10.15 -27.89
CA GLY A 142 -14.19 -9.82 -26.78
C GLY A 142 -14.30 -8.36 -26.32
N GLY A 143 -13.63 -8.06 -25.22
CA GLY A 143 -13.82 -6.84 -24.44
C GLY A 143 -13.41 -5.56 -25.15
N SER A 144 -14.38 -4.70 -25.46
CA SER A 144 -14.16 -3.44 -26.20
C SER A 144 -15.27 -2.41 -25.96
N ALA A 145 -14.91 -1.13 -26.01
CA ALA A 145 -15.76 -0.01 -25.65
C ALA A 145 -15.93 0.98 -26.81
N MET A 146 -17.17 1.26 -27.21
CA MET A 146 -17.51 2.42 -28.05
C MET A 146 -17.86 3.60 -27.15
N SER A 147 -17.13 4.70 -27.25
CA SER A 147 -17.21 5.81 -26.29
C SER A 147 -17.35 7.17 -26.97
N MET A 148 -18.21 7.99 -26.40
CA MET A 148 -18.31 9.43 -26.64
C MET A 148 -17.68 10.15 -25.46
N THR A 149 -16.64 10.95 -25.71
CA THR A 149 -15.88 11.65 -24.67
C THR A 149 -15.69 13.12 -25.01
N MET A 150 -15.88 13.99 -24.01
CA MET A 150 -15.45 15.39 -24.02
C MET A 150 -14.47 15.53 -22.86
N GLU A 151 -13.23 15.91 -23.14
CA GLU A 151 -12.16 15.91 -22.14
C GLU A 151 -11.18 17.06 -22.41
N TYR A 152 -10.93 17.87 -21.37
CA TYR A 152 -9.77 18.76 -21.30
C TYR A 152 -8.72 18.22 -20.33
N ASN A 153 -9.16 17.74 -19.16
CA ASN A 153 -8.33 17.03 -18.19
C ASN A 153 -9.20 16.14 -17.29
N GLU A 154 -8.57 15.41 -16.36
CA GLU A 154 -9.20 14.44 -15.46
C GLU A 154 -10.28 15.03 -14.52
N THR A 155 -10.22 16.32 -14.21
CA THR A 155 -11.24 17.05 -13.42
C THR A 155 -12.29 17.74 -14.30
N GLU A 156 -12.12 17.68 -15.62
CA GLU A 156 -12.89 18.40 -16.63
C GLU A 156 -13.15 17.44 -17.82
N SER A 157 -13.84 16.33 -17.51
CA SER A 157 -14.16 15.26 -18.45
C SER A 157 -15.59 14.74 -18.31
N ILE A 158 -16.18 14.34 -19.44
CA ILE A 158 -17.51 13.74 -19.57
C ILE A 158 -17.40 12.55 -20.52
N THR A 159 -17.68 11.34 -20.01
CA THR A 159 -17.51 10.08 -20.75
C THR A 159 -18.81 9.27 -20.76
N PHE A 160 -19.21 8.80 -21.94
CA PHE A 160 -20.37 7.93 -22.16
C PHE A 160 -19.95 6.74 -23.02
N SER A 161 -19.87 5.55 -22.41
CA SER A 161 -19.23 4.37 -23.01
C SER A 161 -20.17 3.18 -23.05
N ALA A 162 -20.48 2.66 -24.24
CA ALA A 162 -21.19 1.40 -24.43
C ALA A 162 -20.17 0.28 -24.65
N MET A 163 -20.12 -0.68 -23.72
CA MET A 163 -19.01 -1.63 -23.61
C MET A 163 -19.50 -3.08 -23.74
N ASN A 164 -18.95 -3.82 -24.70
CA ASN A 164 -18.96 -5.26 -24.65
C ASN A 164 -17.81 -5.72 -23.75
N THR A 165 -18.07 -6.72 -22.90
CA THR A 165 -17.09 -7.40 -22.06
C THR A 165 -16.76 -8.78 -22.61
N ASP A 166 -15.70 -9.42 -22.10
CA ASP A 166 -15.32 -10.79 -22.49
C ASP A 166 -16.44 -11.82 -22.22
N ASP A 167 -17.14 -11.68 -21.09
CA ASP A 167 -18.47 -12.28 -20.88
C ASP A 167 -19.56 -11.26 -21.27
N PRO A 168 -20.37 -11.51 -22.33
CA PRO A 168 -21.47 -10.63 -22.72
C PRO A 168 -22.54 -10.42 -21.64
N GLY A 169 -22.63 -11.30 -20.62
CA GLY A 169 -23.51 -11.11 -19.47
C GLY A 169 -23.17 -9.86 -18.64
N ASN A 170 -21.90 -9.42 -18.67
CA ASN A 170 -21.43 -8.22 -17.98
C ASN A 170 -21.49 -6.94 -18.85
N ALA A 171 -21.89 -7.04 -20.12
CA ALA A 171 -21.92 -5.92 -21.04
C ALA A 171 -22.82 -4.79 -20.54
N ARG A 172 -22.35 -3.54 -20.63
CA ARG A 172 -22.93 -2.41 -19.89
C ARG A 172 -22.60 -1.07 -20.53
N VAL A 173 -23.50 -0.11 -20.33
CA VAL A 173 -23.23 1.30 -20.63
C VAL A 173 -22.75 1.98 -19.35
N SER A 174 -21.60 2.64 -19.41
CA SER A 174 -21.02 3.43 -18.33
C SER A 174 -21.20 4.92 -18.60
N THR A 175 -21.52 5.68 -17.56
CA THR A 175 -21.67 7.15 -17.59
C THR A 175 -20.76 7.74 -16.53
N LEU A 176 -19.63 8.32 -16.92
CA LEU A 176 -18.60 8.82 -16.00
C LEU A 176 -18.40 10.33 -16.16
N LEU A 177 -18.20 10.99 -15.04
CA LEU A 177 -17.77 12.39 -14.93
C LEU A 177 -16.44 12.44 -14.20
N HIS A 178 -15.52 13.30 -14.64
CA HIS A 178 -14.19 13.43 -14.03
C HIS A 178 -13.45 12.08 -13.99
N SER A 179 -12.53 11.90 -13.04
CA SER A 179 -11.85 10.64 -12.73
C SER A 179 -12.72 9.64 -11.92
N GLU A 180 -13.99 9.46 -12.28
CA GLU A 180 -14.85 8.44 -11.65
C GLU A 180 -14.42 7.02 -12.02
N PHE A 181 -14.23 6.16 -11.00
CA PHE A 181 -13.97 4.73 -11.20
C PHE A 181 -15.17 4.03 -11.86
N PRO A 182 -14.99 3.08 -12.80
CA PRO A 182 -16.05 2.41 -13.57
C PRO A 182 -16.95 1.44 -12.77
N SER A 183 -17.50 1.88 -11.64
CA SER A 183 -18.41 1.12 -10.78
C SER A 183 -19.69 0.68 -11.53
N PRO A 184 -20.22 -0.53 -11.29
CA PRO A 184 -21.55 -0.96 -11.76
C PRO A 184 -22.71 -0.04 -11.38
N SER A 185 -22.54 0.82 -10.37
CA SER A 185 -23.55 1.81 -9.96
C SER A 185 -23.61 3.07 -10.84
N LEU A 186 -22.58 3.33 -11.67
CA LEU A 186 -22.49 4.51 -12.54
C LEU A 186 -22.88 4.19 -13.99
N GLY A 187 -23.64 3.10 -14.20
CA GLY A 187 -24.01 2.58 -15.50
C GLY A 187 -25.18 1.60 -15.43
N VAL A 188 -25.56 1.05 -16.58
CA VAL A 188 -26.67 0.08 -16.70
C VAL A 188 -26.23 -1.10 -17.57
N ASN A 189 -26.45 -2.32 -17.08
CA ASN A 189 -26.16 -3.56 -17.79
C ASN A 189 -27.12 -3.77 -18.98
N PHE A 190 -26.62 -4.28 -20.10
CA PHE A 190 -27.39 -4.48 -21.34
C PHE A 190 -28.60 -5.39 -21.14
N SER A 191 -28.55 -6.39 -20.26
CA SER A 191 -29.72 -7.24 -19.95
C SER A 191 -30.90 -6.45 -19.35
N THR A 192 -30.61 -5.37 -18.61
CA THR A 192 -31.63 -4.47 -18.04
C THR A 192 -32.20 -3.54 -19.12
N LEU A 193 -31.34 -3.02 -20.00
CA LEU A 193 -31.76 -2.24 -21.17
C LEU A 193 -32.60 -3.09 -22.13
N GLU A 194 -32.22 -4.34 -22.40
CA GLU A 194 -32.96 -5.26 -23.26
C GLU A 194 -34.32 -5.68 -22.66
N ALA A 195 -34.43 -5.77 -21.32
CA ALA A 195 -35.71 -5.95 -20.65
C ALA A 195 -36.61 -4.71 -20.78
N TYR A 196 -36.05 -3.50 -20.68
CA TYR A 196 -36.75 -2.23 -20.95
C TYR A 196 -37.19 -2.13 -22.42
N SER A 197 -36.32 -2.48 -23.36
CA SER A 197 -36.59 -2.45 -24.80
C SER A 197 -37.76 -3.36 -25.18
N ARG A 198 -37.77 -4.60 -24.66
CA ARG A 198 -38.88 -5.56 -24.85
C ARG A 198 -40.19 -5.14 -24.16
N ALA A 199 -40.13 -4.27 -23.15
CA ALA A 199 -41.33 -3.76 -22.48
C ALA A 199 -41.94 -2.53 -23.18
N ASN A 200 -41.13 -1.74 -23.88
CA ASN A 200 -41.52 -0.45 -24.46
C ASN A 200 -41.43 -0.38 -26.00
N ASP A 201 -41.16 -1.50 -26.68
CA ASP A 201 -41.03 -1.62 -28.14
C ASP A 201 -39.94 -0.69 -28.74
N THR A 202 -38.80 -0.59 -28.04
CA THR A 202 -37.62 0.17 -28.49
C THR A 202 -36.50 -0.78 -28.96
N PRO A 203 -35.49 -0.31 -29.74
CA PRO A 203 -34.41 -1.17 -30.25
C PRO A 203 -33.64 -1.91 -29.15
N SER A 204 -33.00 -3.03 -29.52
CA SER A 204 -32.08 -3.73 -28.61
C SER A 204 -30.91 -2.81 -28.25
N PRO A 205 -30.35 -2.86 -27.02
CA PRO A 205 -29.11 -2.14 -26.70
C PRO A 205 -27.91 -2.57 -27.57
N TRP A 206 -27.97 -3.75 -28.21
CA TRP A 206 -26.96 -4.23 -29.16
C TRP A 206 -27.13 -3.66 -30.58
N ASP A 207 -28.28 -3.04 -30.89
CA ASP A 207 -28.59 -2.38 -32.16
C ASP A 207 -28.26 -0.88 -32.11
N TYR A 208 -28.56 -0.16 -33.20
CA TYR A 208 -28.39 1.30 -33.25
C TYR A 208 -29.36 2.03 -32.29
N ASN A 209 -28.81 2.85 -31.40
CA ASN A 209 -29.55 3.68 -30.44
C ASN A 209 -29.05 5.14 -30.46
N GLU A 210 -29.90 6.12 -30.12
CA GLU A 210 -29.43 7.50 -29.86
C GLU A 210 -28.75 7.53 -28.50
N PHE A 211 -27.44 7.72 -28.48
CA PHE A 211 -26.70 8.11 -27.28
C PHE A 211 -26.66 9.64 -27.25
N ARG A 212 -27.28 10.25 -26.24
CA ARG A 212 -27.32 11.70 -26.06
C ARG A 212 -26.73 12.11 -24.72
N VAL A 213 -25.84 13.10 -24.74
CA VAL A 213 -25.40 13.85 -23.57
C VAL A 213 -25.92 15.27 -23.69
N ASP A 214 -26.76 15.67 -22.74
CA ASP A 214 -27.18 17.06 -22.57
C ASP A 214 -26.32 17.69 -21.46
N TRP A 215 -25.25 18.39 -21.86
CA TRP A 215 -24.27 19.06 -21.00
C TRP A 215 -24.64 20.54 -20.87
N THR A 216 -24.99 20.96 -19.65
CA THR A 216 -25.43 22.33 -19.34
C THR A 216 -24.66 22.87 -18.15
N TYR A 217 -24.64 24.19 -17.96
CA TYR A 217 -24.01 24.79 -16.79
C TYR A 217 -24.57 24.25 -15.45
N SER A 218 -25.85 23.84 -15.41
CA SER A 218 -26.55 23.38 -14.20
C SER A 218 -26.55 21.86 -14.00
N ALA A 219 -26.40 21.07 -15.05
CA ALA A 219 -26.45 19.60 -14.99
C ALA A 219 -25.84 18.92 -16.22
N VAL A 220 -25.33 17.69 -16.05
CA VAL A 220 -25.05 16.76 -17.15
C VAL A 220 -26.08 15.62 -17.10
N LYS A 221 -26.68 15.30 -18.25
CA LYS A 221 -27.70 14.25 -18.37
C LYS A 221 -27.38 13.31 -19.52
N TYR A 222 -27.47 12.01 -19.26
CA TYR A 222 -27.16 10.93 -20.20
C TYR A 222 -28.44 10.19 -20.58
N TYR A 223 -28.70 10.06 -21.87
CA TYR A 223 -29.88 9.42 -22.42
C TYR A 223 -29.53 8.31 -23.43
N ILE A 224 -30.33 7.24 -23.43
CA ILE A 224 -30.36 6.21 -24.47
C ILE A 224 -31.76 6.24 -25.09
N GLY A 225 -31.87 6.76 -26.32
CA GLY A 225 -33.15 7.18 -26.87
C GLY A 225 -33.81 8.26 -26.02
N ASP A 226 -35.03 7.99 -25.55
CA ASP A 226 -35.75 8.85 -24.61
C ASP A 226 -35.56 8.46 -23.12
N LEU A 227 -34.88 7.33 -22.83
CA LEU A 227 -34.62 6.90 -21.45
C LEU A 227 -33.47 7.72 -20.84
N LEU A 228 -33.77 8.48 -19.78
CA LEU A 228 -32.75 9.09 -18.92
C LEU A 228 -32.05 7.99 -18.09
N VAL A 229 -30.74 7.84 -18.28
CA VAL A 229 -29.91 6.83 -17.61
C VAL A 229 -29.26 7.39 -16.35
N ARG A 230 -28.64 8.57 -16.46
CA ARG A 230 -28.01 9.29 -15.33
C ARG A 230 -28.24 10.78 -15.49
N SER A 231 -28.47 11.48 -14.38
CA SER A 231 -28.47 12.94 -14.27
C SER A 231 -27.60 13.30 -13.07
N VAL A 232 -26.75 14.31 -13.22
CA VAL A 232 -25.98 14.89 -12.11
C VAL A 232 -26.13 16.41 -12.18
N SER A 233 -26.59 17.02 -11.09
CA SER A 233 -26.82 18.46 -10.97
C SER A 233 -25.73 19.18 -10.19
N ARG A 234 -25.58 20.50 -10.42
CA ARG A 234 -24.60 21.35 -9.72
C ARG A 234 -24.83 21.46 -8.21
N ASP A 235 -26.04 21.12 -7.75
CA ASP A 235 -26.41 21.09 -6.33
C ASP A 235 -25.95 19.79 -5.64
N GLU A 236 -25.85 18.69 -6.38
CA GLU A 236 -25.32 17.40 -5.92
C GLU A 236 -23.78 17.37 -6.01
N ASP A 237 -23.23 17.80 -7.15
CA ASP A 237 -21.79 17.97 -7.36
C ASP A 237 -21.46 19.38 -7.87
N ARG A 238 -20.70 20.13 -7.09
CA ARG A 238 -20.32 21.52 -7.43
C ARG A 238 -19.27 21.60 -8.53
N ALA A 239 -18.58 20.50 -8.84
CA ALA A 239 -17.42 20.45 -9.73
C ALA A 239 -17.75 20.16 -11.20
N LEU A 240 -19.04 20.07 -11.59
CA LEU A 240 -19.48 19.74 -12.97
C LEU A 240 -18.64 20.44 -14.07
N PRO A 241 -18.22 19.71 -15.13
CA PRO A 241 -17.28 20.22 -16.12
C PRO A 241 -17.78 21.47 -16.82
N SER A 242 -16.84 22.38 -17.06
CA SER A 242 -17.10 23.77 -17.42
C SER A 242 -16.15 24.31 -18.49
N THR A 243 -14.99 23.68 -18.70
CA THR A 243 -14.04 24.01 -19.77
C THR A 243 -14.55 23.57 -21.14
N PRO A 244 -14.21 24.27 -22.23
CA PRO A 244 -14.51 23.80 -23.58
C PRO A 244 -13.63 22.59 -23.94
N ALA A 245 -14.22 21.60 -24.60
CA ALA A 245 -13.51 20.40 -25.02
C ALA A 245 -14.08 19.85 -26.35
N PRO A 246 -13.24 19.30 -27.24
CA PRO A 246 -13.72 18.66 -28.46
C PRO A 246 -14.51 17.38 -28.14
N VAL A 247 -15.46 17.04 -29.02
CA VAL A 247 -16.18 15.76 -28.94
C VAL A 247 -15.38 14.71 -29.69
N VAL A 248 -14.94 13.68 -28.97
CA VAL A 248 -14.28 12.48 -29.51
C VAL A 248 -15.27 11.32 -29.53
N LEU A 249 -15.31 10.56 -30.63
CA LEU A 249 -15.97 9.27 -30.73
C LEU A 249 -14.90 8.21 -31.03
N LYS A 250 -14.67 7.31 -30.06
CA LYS A 250 -13.61 6.28 -30.15
C LYS A 250 -14.11 4.88 -29.84
N HIS A 251 -13.70 3.91 -30.65
CA HIS A 251 -13.79 2.48 -30.34
C HIS A 251 -12.41 2.01 -29.88
N TRP A 252 -12.30 1.50 -28.65
CA TRP A 252 -11.03 1.25 -27.95
C TRP A 252 -11.12 0.10 -26.94
N SER A 253 -9.97 -0.34 -26.43
CA SER A 253 -9.84 -1.31 -25.33
C SER A 253 -8.41 -1.23 -24.74
N ILE A 254 -8.28 -1.33 -23.41
CA ILE A 254 -7.02 -1.30 -22.65
C ILE A 254 -6.84 -2.54 -21.74
N GLY A 255 -7.86 -3.40 -21.68
CA GLY A 255 -7.91 -4.60 -20.84
C GLY A 255 -8.22 -4.32 -19.38
N ASP A 256 -8.94 -3.24 -19.06
CA ASP A 256 -9.36 -2.98 -17.68
C ASP A 256 -10.44 -4.00 -17.25
N THR A 257 -10.06 -4.87 -16.32
CA THR A 257 -10.91 -5.88 -15.66
C THR A 257 -12.22 -5.31 -15.10
N TYR A 258 -12.24 -4.03 -14.73
CA TYR A 258 -13.40 -3.33 -14.20
C TYR A 258 -14.16 -2.52 -15.24
N ALA A 259 -13.67 -2.34 -16.49
CA ALA A 259 -14.38 -1.63 -17.54
C ALA A 259 -14.81 -2.58 -18.68
N GLU A 260 -13.98 -2.74 -19.70
CA GLU A 260 -14.26 -3.55 -20.90
C GLU A 260 -13.65 -4.96 -20.90
N GLN A 261 -12.74 -5.30 -19.97
CA GLN A 261 -12.17 -6.64 -19.74
C GLN A 261 -11.28 -7.28 -20.82
N GLY A 262 -11.18 -6.72 -22.03
CA GLY A 262 -10.52 -7.37 -23.18
C GLY A 262 -8.99 -7.27 -23.20
N PRO A 263 -8.33 -6.97 -24.35
CA PRO A 263 -8.87 -6.60 -25.67
C PRO A 263 -9.38 -7.78 -26.51
N PRO A 264 -10.14 -7.53 -27.60
CA PRO A 264 -10.74 -8.60 -28.39
C PRO A 264 -9.70 -9.43 -29.15
N THR A 265 -9.97 -10.73 -29.29
CA THR A 265 -9.07 -11.67 -30.00
C THR A 265 -9.21 -11.63 -31.52
N GLN A 266 -10.30 -11.03 -32.01
CA GLN A 266 -10.58 -10.79 -33.43
C GLN A 266 -10.85 -9.29 -33.64
N ILE A 267 -11.02 -8.84 -34.89
CA ILE A 267 -11.35 -7.45 -35.16
C ILE A 267 -12.77 -7.17 -34.64
N SER A 268 -12.89 -6.25 -33.69
CA SER A 268 -14.18 -5.78 -33.17
C SER A 268 -14.64 -4.55 -33.97
N GLU A 269 -15.94 -4.49 -34.25
CA GLU A 269 -16.60 -3.42 -35.01
C GLU A 269 -17.61 -2.68 -34.13
N ALA A 270 -17.57 -1.34 -34.15
CA ALA A 270 -18.64 -0.47 -33.67
C ALA A 270 -18.99 0.54 -34.76
N ASN A 271 -20.23 1.02 -34.79
CA ASN A 271 -20.71 1.84 -35.92
C ASN A 271 -21.36 3.13 -35.45
N VAL A 272 -21.23 4.20 -36.24
CA VAL A 272 -21.97 5.45 -36.08
C VAL A 272 -22.68 5.79 -37.39
N ARG A 273 -24.00 5.94 -37.35
CA ARG A 273 -24.82 6.20 -38.55
C ARG A 273 -24.99 7.69 -38.82
N TRP A 274 -25.15 8.48 -37.75
CA TRP A 274 -25.15 9.94 -37.79
C TRP A 274 -24.68 10.53 -36.46
N VAL A 275 -24.22 11.78 -36.50
CA VAL A 275 -23.86 12.61 -35.33
C VAL A 275 -24.51 13.98 -35.48
N ARG A 276 -25.16 14.46 -34.42
CA ARG A 276 -25.90 15.73 -34.35
C ARG A 276 -25.49 16.43 -33.05
N MET A 277 -24.50 17.30 -33.14
CA MET A 277 -24.03 18.15 -32.04
C MET A 277 -24.72 19.52 -32.15
N PHE A 278 -25.32 20.01 -31.07
CA PHE A 278 -25.83 21.37 -30.93
C PHE A 278 -25.19 21.98 -29.68
N PHE A 279 -24.48 23.10 -29.80
CA PHE A 279 -23.62 23.61 -28.73
C PHE A 279 -23.42 25.13 -28.80
N ASN A 280 -22.76 25.69 -27.79
CA ASN A 280 -22.29 27.09 -27.81
C ASN A 280 -20.76 27.17 -27.94
N SER A 281 -20.26 28.26 -28.52
CA SER A 281 -18.83 28.54 -28.64
C SER A 281 -18.29 29.26 -27.40
N SER A 282 -17.19 28.75 -26.84
CA SER A 282 -16.40 29.44 -25.80
C SER A 282 -15.67 30.71 -26.30
N LEU A 283 -15.62 30.94 -27.61
CA LEU A 283 -14.98 32.12 -28.22
C LEU A 283 -15.95 33.30 -28.40
N MET A 284 -17.24 33.10 -28.17
CA MET A 284 -18.27 34.12 -28.37
C MET A 284 -18.21 35.18 -27.26
N THR A 285 -17.89 36.44 -27.60
CA THR A 285 -17.80 37.50 -26.60
C THR A 285 -19.20 37.99 -26.17
N LYS A 286 -19.26 38.78 -25.09
CA LYS A 286 -20.55 39.35 -24.61
C LYS A 286 -21.13 40.33 -25.63
N GLU A 287 -20.26 41.03 -26.33
CA GLU A 287 -20.55 41.92 -27.43
C GLU A 287 -21.10 41.12 -28.63
N ASP A 288 -20.52 39.96 -28.95
CA ASP A 288 -21.03 39.05 -30.00
C ASP A 288 -22.42 38.48 -29.62
N HIS A 289 -22.60 38.02 -28.38
CA HIS A 289 -23.90 37.56 -27.86
C HIS A 289 -24.98 38.64 -27.99
N LEU A 290 -24.70 39.88 -27.58
CA LEU A 290 -25.62 41.00 -27.73
C LEU A 290 -25.94 41.29 -29.21
N SER A 291 -24.95 41.14 -30.11
CA SER A 291 -25.18 41.32 -31.55
C SER A 291 -26.07 40.22 -32.14
N PHE A 292 -25.83 38.96 -31.76
CA PHE A 292 -26.59 37.79 -32.17
C PHE A 292 -28.04 37.88 -31.68
N ASP A 293 -28.24 38.13 -30.39
CA ASP A 293 -29.56 38.30 -29.79
C ASP A 293 -30.34 39.45 -30.45
N SER A 294 -29.68 40.58 -30.74
CA SER A 294 -30.33 41.72 -31.43
C SER A 294 -30.73 41.41 -32.87
N THR A 295 -29.97 40.56 -33.57
CA THR A 295 -30.23 40.14 -34.95
C THR A 295 -31.31 39.06 -35.03
N CYS A 296 -31.41 38.23 -33.99
CA CYS A 296 -32.27 37.05 -33.95
C CYS A 296 -33.51 37.18 -33.06
N HIS A 297 -33.77 38.38 -32.54
CA HIS A 297 -34.94 38.68 -31.71
C HIS A 297 -36.25 38.57 -32.51
N GLY A 298 -36.88 37.39 -32.47
CA GLY A 298 -38.13 37.07 -33.17
C GLY A 298 -37.95 36.35 -34.51
N SER A 299 -36.71 36.10 -34.94
CA SER A 299 -36.40 35.25 -36.08
C SER A 299 -36.73 33.79 -35.79
N PRO A 300 -37.13 32.98 -36.79
CA PRO A 300 -37.33 31.55 -36.61
C PRO A 300 -36.02 30.87 -36.20
N LYS A 301 -36.12 29.90 -35.27
CA LYS A 301 -35.02 29.04 -34.84
C LYS A 301 -35.30 27.62 -35.35
N CYS A 302 -34.26 26.86 -35.66
CA CYS A 302 -34.44 25.51 -36.19
C CYS A 302 -34.64 24.50 -35.06
N SER A 303 -35.56 23.54 -35.25
CA SER A 303 -35.83 22.52 -34.23
C SER A 303 -34.70 21.51 -34.17
N MET A 304 -34.17 21.23 -32.98
CA MET A 304 -33.18 20.17 -32.79
C MET A 304 -33.72 18.76 -33.09
N ASN A 305 -35.04 18.61 -33.21
CA ASN A 305 -35.68 17.36 -33.65
C ASN A 305 -35.87 17.28 -35.18
N ASP A 306 -35.48 18.32 -35.94
CA ASP A 306 -35.54 18.30 -37.41
C ASP A 306 -34.42 17.44 -38.01
N THR A 307 -34.79 16.32 -38.64
CA THR A 307 -33.87 15.36 -39.25
C THR A 307 -33.44 15.72 -40.67
N THR A 308 -33.87 16.86 -41.22
CA THR A 308 -33.44 17.39 -42.53
C THR A 308 -32.19 18.28 -42.46
N LEU A 309 -31.84 18.77 -41.28
CA LEU A 309 -30.65 19.61 -41.07
C LEU A 309 -29.35 18.86 -41.44
N ARG A 310 -28.36 19.57 -42.02
CA ARG A 310 -27.07 19.00 -42.48
C ARG A 310 -25.92 19.98 -42.27
N GLY A 311 -24.68 19.48 -42.34
CA GLY A 311 -23.47 20.30 -42.36
C GLY A 311 -23.08 20.87 -41.00
N SER A 312 -22.24 21.91 -41.00
CA SER A 312 -21.80 22.60 -39.78
C SER A 312 -21.98 24.11 -39.87
N THR A 313 -22.07 24.80 -38.72
CA THR A 313 -22.01 26.27 -38.66
C THR A 313 -20.61 26.78 -39.00
N SER A 314 -20.53 27.97 -39.59
CA SER A 314 -19.25 28.61 -39.93
C SER A 314 -18.48 29.03 -38.69
N TYR A 315 -17.16 28.84 -38.68
CA TYR A 315 -16.30 29.15 -37.53
C TYR A 315 -15.01 29.85 -37.94
N ILE A 316 -14.40 30.58 -37.00
CA ILE A 316 -13.07 31.18 -37.15
C ILE A 316 -11.97 30.14 -36.93
N SER A 317 -10.80 30.33 -37.54
CA SER A 317 -9.62 29.46 -37.40
C SER A 317 -9.31 29.06 -35.95
N GLU A 318 -9.44 30.00 -35.03
CA GLU A 318 -9.18 29.91 -33.61
C GLU A 318 -10.05 28.86 -32.90
N ALA A 319 -11.23 28.53 -33.44
CA ALA A 319 -12.11 27.47 -32.92
C ALA A 319 -11.50 26.05 -33.04
N THR A 320 -10.45 25.88 -33.86
CA THR A 320 -9.73 24.61 -34.03
C THR A 320 -8.52 24.46 -33.11
N ALA A 321 -8.10 25.53 -32.41
CA ALA A 321 -7.02 25.48 -31.44
C ALA A 321 -7.48 24.73 -30.17
N ALA A 322 -6.57 24.00 -29.52
CA ALA A 322 -6.85 23.45 -28.19
C ALA A 322 -7.02 24.60 -27.18
N TRP A 323 -7.91 24.43 -26.22
CA TRP A 323 -8.07 25.40 -25.13
C TRP A 323 -6.87 25.34 -24.18
N GLU A 324 -6.43 26.50 -23.71
CA GLU A 324 -5.40 26.63 -22.68
C GLU A 324 -5.98 27.39 -21.48
N GLU A 325 -5.82 26.85 -20.27
CA GLU A 325 -6.23 27.54 -19.05
C GLU A 325 -5.48 28.89 -18.93
N PRO A 326 -6.18 30.03 -18.70
CA PRO A 326 -5.52 31.31 -18.52
C PRO A 326 -4.61 31.26 -17.28
N PRO A 327 -3.33 31.66 -17.40
CA PRO A 327 -2.33 31.38 -16.36
C PRO A 327 -2.67 32.05 -15.03
N GLU A 328 -2.97 31.23 -14.01
CA GLU A 328 -3.20 31.70 -12.64
C GLU A 328 -2.04 32.53 -12.08
N PRO A 329 -2.30 33.48 -11.17
CA PRO A 329 -1.25 34.18 -10.45
C PRO A 329 -0.53 33.22 -9.48
N ASN A 330 0.59 32.65 -9.93
CA ASN A 330 1.48 31.71 -9.24
C ASN A 330 1.76 31.98 -7.74
N PHE A 331 1.58 33.21 -7.27
CA PHE A 331 1.74 33.62 -5.88
C PHE A 331 0.98 32.73 -4.88
N LEU A 332 -0.25 32.30 -5.20
CA LEU A 332 -1.03 31.46 -4.29
C LEU A 332 -0.45 30.04 -4.17
N ARG A 333 -0.06 29.42 -5.30
CA ARG A 333 0.57 28.09 -5.34
C ARG A 333 1.95 28.08 -4.67
N LEU A 334 2.64 29.23 -4.61
CA LEU A 334 3.92 29.38 -3.90
C LEU A 334 3.79 29.40 -2.37
N ILE A 335 2.65 29.79 -1.79
CA ILE A 335 2.51 29.90 -0.32
C ILE A 335 2.67 28.53 0.38
N PRO A 336 1.98 27.44 -0.04
CA PRO A 336 2.23 26.10 0.48
C PRO A 336 3.69 25.65 0.31
N ALA A 337 4.30 25.91 -0.86
CA ALA A 337 5.68 25.54 -1.14
C ALA A 337 6.68 26.20 -0.17
N TRP A 338 6.49 27.49 0.16
CA TRP A 338 7.30 28.19 1.16
C TRP A 338 7.07 27.66 2.59
N ILE A 339 5.84 27.29 2.95
CA ILE A 339 5.53 26.69 4.26
C ILE A 339 6.21 25.32 4.37
N CYS A 340 6.08 24.46 3.36
CA CYS A 340 6.75 23.15 3.31
C CYS A 340 8.28 23.29 3.37
N ALA A 341 8.86 24.21 2.58
CA ALA A 341 10.29 24.49 2.62
C ALA A 341 10.76 24.97 4.01
N PHE A 342 10.01 25.86 4.67
CA PHE A 342 10.31 26.31 6.02
C PHE A 342 10.23 25.15 7.04
N CYS A 343 9.19 24.33 6.97
CA CYS A 343 9.02 23.16 7.84
C CYS A 343 10.13 22.12 7.64
N ILE A 344 10.56 21.88 6.40
CA ILE A 344 11.70 21.01 6.08
C ILE A 344 13.00 21.58 6.67
N VAL A 345 13.29 22.87 6.45
CA VAL A 345 14.49 23.53 7.01
C VAL A 345 14.48 23.50 8.54
N LEU A 346 13.35 23.76 9.18
CA LEU A 346 13.18 23.68 10.64
C LEU A 346 13.41 22.24 11.14
N THR A 347 12.86 21.24 10.46
CA THR A 347 12.99 19.82 10.83
C THR A 347 14.42 19.33 10.66
N VAL A 348 15.09 19.69 9.55
CA VAL A 348 16.51 19.38 9.32
C VAL A 348 17.40 20.07 10.36
N PHE A 349 17.11 21.32 10.73
CA PHE A 349 17.83 22.02 11.79
C PHE A 349 17.65 21.34 13.16
N LEU A 350 16.42 20.94 13.51
CA LEU A 350 16.12 20.22 14.76
C LEU A 350 16.77 18.82 14.79
N LEU A 351 16.79 18.09 13.68
CA LEU A 351 17.49 16.80 13.54
C LEU A 351 19.01 16.97 13.65
N ALA A 352 19.59 17.95 12.97
CA ALA A 352 21.02 18.26 13.09
C ALA A 352 21.38 18.63 14.55
N HIS A 353 20.56 19.46 15.20
CA HIS A 353 20.72 19.84 16.60
C HIS A 353 20.64 18.64 17.57
N THR A 354 19.65 17.74 17.41
CA THR A 354 19.54 16.55 18.27
C THR A 354 20.66 15.55 18.05
N ILE A 355 21.10 15.32 16.80
CA ILE A 355 22.25 14.48 16.47
C ILE A 355 23.54 15.06 17.06
N ILE A 356 23.77 16.37 16.94
CA ILE A 356 24.92 17.06 17.55
C ILE A 356 24.88 16.93 19.07
N LEU A 357 23.73 17.17 19.72
CA LEU A 357 23.58 17.02 21.16
C LEU A 357 23.78 15.58 21.64
N GLN A 358 23.27 14.56 20.94
CA GLN A 358 23.55 13.15 21.27
C GLN A 358 25.05 12.85 21.16
N LYS A 359 25.73 13.35 20.12
CA LYS A 359 27.17 13.13 19.92
C LYS A 359 28.01 13.81 21.01
N LEU A 360 27.64 15.04 21.41
CA LEU A 360 28.23 15.75 22.54
C LEU A 360 27.97 15.05 23.88
N ALA A 361 26.74 14.61 24.14
CA ALA A 361 26.37 13.91 25.37
C ALA A 361 27.05 12.53 25.50
N ASN A 362 27.30 11.84 24.39
CA ASN A 362 28.07 10.59 24.39
C ASN A 362 29.58 10.84 24.60
N MET A 363 30.13 11.99 24.19
CA MET A 363 31.49 12.39 24.55
C MET A 363 31.63 12.89 26.00
N SER A 364 30.55 13.33 26.65
CA SER A 364 30.59 13.86 28.03
C SER A 364 30.46 12.79 29.12
N LYS A 365 30.31 11.51 28.77
CA LYS A 365 30.18 10.41 29.74
C LYS A 365 31.53 9.76 30.03
N GLU A 366 32.11 10.08 31.19
CA GLU A 366 33.15 9.23 31.78
C GLU A 366 32.61 7.81 32.07
N PRO A 367 33.46 6.77 32.02
CA PRO A 367 33.05 5.38 32.19
C PRO A 367 32.78 5.02 33.67
N LYS A 368 31.69 5.55 34.23
CA LYS A 368 31.12 5.04 35.49
C LYS A 368 30.54 3.66 35.23
N GLY A 369 31.08 2.64 35.91
CA GLY A 369 30.58 1.27 35.81
C GLY A 369 29.14 1.14 36.33
N SER A 370 28.18 1.14 35.41
CA SER A 370 26.78 0.77 35.67
C SER A 370 26.63 -0.75 35.69
N VAL A 371 25.71 -1.24 36.53
CA VAL A 371 25.31 -2.65 36.52
C VAL A 371 24.26 -2.81 35.42
N ASP A 372 24.72 -3.19 34.22
CA ASP A 372 23.85 -3.37 33.05
C ASP A 372 22.97 -4.62 33.18
N TYR A 373 21.87 -4.48 33.92
CA TYR A 373 20.66 -5.23 33.64
C TYR A 373 20.07 -4.74 32.30
N LEU A 374 19.43 -5.66 31.56
CA LEU A 374 18.66 -5.42 30.32
C LEU A 374 19.45 -5.26 28.99
N ASP A 375 20.43 -6.12 28.71
CA ASP A 375 20.73 -6.50 27.31
C ASP A 375 20.20 -7.91 26.97
N GLN A 376 18.91 -7.97 26.65
CA GLN A 376 18.34 -9.11 25.91
C GLN A 376 17.05 -8.79 25.13
N SER A 377 16.62 -7.52 25.13
CA SER A 377 15.48 -7.02 24.34
C SER A 377 15.89 -6.65 22.90
N GLN A 378 17.16 -6.36 22.62
CA GLN A 378 17.71 -6.28 21.26
C GLN A 378 17.92 -7.65 20.57
N LEU A 379 17.46 -8.76 21.17
CA LEU A 379 17.31 -10.06 20.49
C LEU A 379 15.92 -10.25 19.83
N ILE A 380 14.96 -9.34 20.04
CA ILE A 380 13.56 -9.52 19.57
C ILE A 380 13.22 -8.65 18.36
N LEU A 381 13.69 -7.41 18.27
CA LEU A 381 13.69 -6.60 17.02
C LEU A 381 14.75 -7.10 16.01
N ALA A 382 15.31 -8.27 16.31
CA ALA A 382 16.44 -8.92 15.68
C ALA A 382 15.98 -10.23 15.04
N ALA A 383 15.29 -11.03 15.84
CA ALA A 383 14.32 -12.04 15.41
C ALA A 383 13.37 -11.53 14.31
N SER A 384 12.99 -10.25 14.40
CA SER A 384 12.39 -9.45 13.35
C SER A 384 13.28 -8.24 13.05
N PHE A 385 14.46 -8.51 12.48
CA PHE A 385 15.26 -7.63 11.60
C PHE A 385 16.54 -6.86 12.13
N ALA A 386 17.54 -7.55 12.74
CA ALA A 386 19.04 -7.18 12.97
C ALA A 386 18.91 -5.96 14.08
N ASP A 387 19.28 -4.72 13.69
CA ASP A 387 20.04 -3.58 14.32
C ASP A 387 21.50 -3.74 14.87
N SER A 388 22.41 -2.77 14.59
CA SER A 388 23.80 -2.71 15.07
C SER A 388 24.51 -1.34 14.92
N THR A 389 25.45 -1.03 15.81
CA THR A 389 26.91 -0.78 15.57
C THR A 389 27.59 -0.44 16.93
N GLY A 390 28.91 -0.43 17.12
CA GLY A 390 30.10 -0.78 16.32
C GLY A 390 31.29 -1.00 17.28
N HIS A 391 32.22 -1.93 17.03
CA HIS A 391 33.39 -1.81 16.13
C HIS A 391 34.51 -0.89 16.65
N ASN A 392 35.73 -1.43 16.80
CA ASN A 392 36.96 -0.66 16.58
C ASN A 392 38.08 -1.58 16.03
N THR A 393 39.04 -1.03 15.28
CA THR A 393 40.18 -1.76 14.69
C THR A 393 41.49 -1.33 15.35
N GLY A 394 42.42 -2.27 15.53
CA GLY A 394 43.68 -2.03 16.27
C GLY A 394 44.93 -1.99 15.41
N THR A 395 46.04 -1.52 15.98
CA THR A 395 47.41 -1.79 15.51
C THR A 395 48.39 -1.74 16.68
N THR A 396 49.52 -2.44 16.58
CA THR A 396 50.51 -2.57 17.66
C THR A 396 51.47 -1.38 17.74
N THR A 397 51.80 -0.94 18.96
CA THR A 397 53.11 -0.29 19.24
C THR A 397 53.51 -0.44 20.71
N SER A 398 54.78 -0.18 20.98
CA SER A 398 55.55 -0.62 22.13
C SER A 398 55.49 0.27 23.38
N LEU A 399 55.54 -0.37 24.55
CA LEU A 399 56.47 -0.09 25.66
C LEU A 399 56.59 1.36 26.20
N SER A 400 56.21 1.56 27.47
CA SER A 400 57.10 2.18 28.48
C SER A 400 56.53 2.05 29.90
N VAL A 401 57.43 2.09 30.89
CA VAL A 401 57.14 2.14 32.33
C VAL A 401 57.63 3.48 32.85
N VAL A 402 56.79 4.22 33.59
CA VAL A 402 57.18 5.36 34.43
C VAL A 402 56.40 5.29 35.75
N THR A 403 56.91 5.96 36.78
CA THR A 403 56.70 5.66 38.21
C THR A 403 55.77 6.62 38.96
N MET A 404 55.43 6.16 40.17
CA MET A 404 55.11 6.88 41.41
C MET A 404 55.36 8.41 41.43
N ASP A 405 54.35 9.17 41.88
CA ASP A 405 54.29 9.95 43.14
C ASP A 405 52.97 10.75 43.13
N GLY A 406 52.38 11.29 44.20
CA GLY A 406 52.74 11.26 45.63
C GLY A 406 52.39 12.61 46.27
N ASP A 407 51.28 12.69 47.04
CA ASP A 407 51.10 13.60 48.21
C ASP A 407 49.67 13.52 48.82
N ASP A 408 49.63 13.53 50.16
CA ASP A 408 48.49 13.80 51.07
C ASP A 408 48.69 15.28 51.58
N PRO A 409 47.89 15.91 52.48
CA PRO A 409 46.70 15.47 53.19
C PRO A 409 45.52 16.48 53.27
N ASN A 410 44.37 16.05 53.83
CA ASN A 410 43.69 16.76 54.95
C ASN A 410 42.44 16.04 55.54
N ILE A 411 42.69 15.01 56.36
CA ILE A 411 42.41 15.01 57.81
C ILE A 411 41.01 15.45 58.36
N ARG A 412 40.40 14.53 59.12
CA ARG A 412 39.42 14.65 60.26
C ARG A 412 37.88 14.65 60.05
N ARG A 413 37.33 13.45 60.27
CA ARG A 413 36.24 13.07 61.22
C ARG A 413 35.73 14.15 62.21
N VAL A 414 34.45 14.02 62.61
CA VAL A 414 33.99 13.44 63.92
C VAL A 414 32.47 13.19 63.88
N ASN A 415 31.96 12.31 64.76
CA ASN A 415 30.58 11.79 64.75
C ASN A 415 29.58 12.59 65.64
N ASP A 416 28.32 12.14 65.61
CA ASP A 416 27.33 12.05 66.71
C ASP A 416 26.98 13.31 67.53
N TYR A 417 25.68 13.65 67.59
CA TYR A 417 24.82 13.30 68.74
C TYR A 417 23.32 13.48 68.42
N SER A 418 22.45 13.28 69.42
CA SER A 418 21.02 12.99 69.24
C SER A 418 20.05 13.80 70.13
N SER A 419 18.76 13.67 69.82
CA SER A 419 17.60 13.61 70.74
C SER A 419 16.82 14.89 71.15
N HIS A 420 15.51 14.65 71.42
CA HIS A 420 14.60 15.33 72.37
C HIS A 420 14.14 16.78 72.11
N ASN A 421 12.86 17.20 72.26
CA ASN A 421 11.57 16.61 72.64
C ASN A 421 10.52 17.76 72.72
N THR A 422 9.21 17.42 72.79
CA THR A 422 8.11 18.13 73.55
C THR A 422 7.75 19.59 73.22
N GLN A 423 6.48 20.07 73.25
CA GLN A 423 5.16 19.48 73.55
C GLN A 423 4.03 20.46 73.12
N ASP A 424 2.84 19.91 72.83
CA ASP A 424 1.47 20.42 73.10
C ASP A 424 1.04 21.83 72.61
N ASP A 425 -0.25 22.18 72.47
CA ASP A 425 -1.52 21.48 72.77
C ASP A 425 -2.65 21.92 71.79
N GLY A 426 -3.79 21.22 71.75
CA GLY A 426 -5.02 21.72 71.09
C GLY A 426 -5.87 20.71 70.29
N SER A 427 -6.78 20.00 70.97
CA SER A 427 -7.83 19.14 70.39
C SER A 427 -9.02 19.95 69.81
N MET A 428 -10.12 19.44 69.21
CA MET A 428 -10.82 18.14 68.99
C MET A 428 -11.94 18.47 67.95
N THR A 429 -12.67 17.65 67.18
CA THR A 429 -12.82 16.22 66.74
C THR A 429 -13.92 16.25 65.64
N ALA A 430 -14.20 15.30 64.73
CA ALA A 430 -13.68 13.97 64.35
C ALA A 430 -13.95 13.83 62.80
N TRP A 431 -13.90 12.71 62.08
CA TRP A 431 -13.76 11.26 62.37
C TRP A 431 -12.69 10.62 61.47
N GLU A 432 -12.23 9.45 61.89
CA GLU A 432 -11.12 8.67 61.33
C GLU A 432 -11.63 7.24 61.03
N SER A 433 -11.16 6.46 60.05
CA SER A 433 -9.79 6.18 59.57
C SER A 433 -8.89 5.45 60.60
N THR A 434 -9.26 4.24 61.02
CA THR A 434 -8.32 3.29 61.68
C THR A 434 -8.64 1.83 61.37
N ARG A 435 -7.85 1.20 60.49
CA ARG A 435 -7.56 -0.25 60.52
C ARG A 435 -6.36 -0.60 59.62
N CYS A 436 -5.17 -0.72 60.24
CA CYS A 436 -3.98 -1.50 59.85
C CYS A 436 -2.70 -0.82 60.35
N ASN A 437 -2.36 -1.01 61.64
CA ASN A 437 -0.99 -1.01 62.18
C ASN A 437 -1.03 -1.35 63.68
N SER A 438 -1.36 -2.62 64.00
CA SER A 438 -1.48 -3.10 65.39
C SER A 438 -1.22 -4.61 65.49
N LEU A 439 -0.12 -5.09 64.89
CA LEU A 439 0.27 -6.51 64.93
C LEU A 439 1.81 -6.69 64.91
N LEU A 440 2.50 -5.96 65.78
CA LEU A 440 3.91 -6.24 66.10
C LEU A 440 4.22 -5.84 67.57
N ALA A 441 5.06 -6.64 68.24
CA ALA A 441 5.70 -6.36 69.54
C ALA A 441 4.86 -6.33 70.83
N THR A 442 4.06 -7.37 71.10
CA THR A 442 3.90 -7.99 72.45
C THR A 442 3.25 -9.37 72.25
N VAL A 443 3.57 -10.46 72.95
CA VAL A 443 4.30 -10.67 74.23
C VAL A 443 5.41 -11.73 74.07
N THR A 444 6.49 -11.63 74.84
CA THR A 444 7.56 -12.65 74.95
C THR A 444 7.37 -13.59 76.16
N ALA A 445 8.00 -14.77 76.07
CA ALA A 445 8.25 -15.76 77.13
C ALA A 445 7.07 -16.65 77.60
N MET A 446 7.17 -17.95 77.27
CA MET A 446 7.38 -18.99 78.28
C MET A 446 8.10 -20.22 77.66
N GLU A 447 8.61 -21.11 78.50
CA GLU A 447 9.62 -22.14 78.18
C GLU A 447 9.02 -23.56 77.93
N PRO A 448 9.81 -24.61 77.61
CA PRO A 448 9.35 -25.72 76.77
C PRO A 448 8.76 -26.92 77.52
N ASN A 449 8.25 -27.89 76.76
CA ASN A 449 8.12 -29.28 77.21
C ASN A 449 8.43 -30.29 76.09
N GLU A 450 8.80 -31.50 76.50
CA GLU A 450 9.62 -32.45 75.75
C GLU A 450 8.88 -33.39 74.76
N ALA A 451 9.69 -34.16 74.02
CA ALA A 451 9.39 -35.47 73.41
C ALA A 451 8.50 -35.50 72.14
N LYS A 452 8.82 -36.30 71.10
CA LYS A 452 9.92 -37.28 70.94
C LYS A 452 10.28 -37.55 69.46
N ASP A 453 11.37 -38.31 69.28
CA ASP A 453 11.76 -39.08 68.09
C ASP A 453 12.26 -38.34 66.82
N SER A 454 13.54 -37.95 66.91
CA SER A 454 14.53 -37.95 65.81
C SER A 454 15.14 -39.38 65.66
N PRO A 455 16.04 -39.72 64.70
CA PRO A 455 16.72 -38.94 63.65
C PRO A 455 16.58 -39.60 62.24
N THR A 456 17.40 -39.48 61.18
CA THR A 456 18.73 -38.88 60.81
C THR A 456 18.72 -38.69 59.27
N ALA A 457 19.50 -37.85 58.58
CA ALA A 457 20.32 -36.67 58.93
C ALA A 457 20.67 -35.94 57.62
N SER A 458 20.64 -34.61 57.59
CA SER A 458 21.08 -33.79 56.45
C SER A 458 22.54 -33.31 56.60
N LYS A 459 23.23 -33.05 55.47
CA LYS A 459 24.60 -32.52 55.46
C LYS A 459 24.61 -31.00 55.26
N PRO A 460 25.59 -30.26 55.83
CA PRO A 460 25.58 -28.80 55.87
C PRO A 460 25.83 -28.14 54.51
N GLY A 461 25.34 -26.90 54.37
CA GLY A 461 25.38 -26.14 53.12
C GLY A 461 26.79 -25.78 52.64
N ARG A 462 27.04 -25.98 51.33
CA ARG A 462 28.26 -25.56 50.65
C ARG A 462 28.23 -24.05 50.42
N LYS A 463 29.13 -23.30 51.06
CA LYS A 463 29.35 -21.87 50.76
C LYS A 463 29.66 -21.69 49.27
N VAL A 464 28.87 -20.87 48.58
CA VAL A 464 29.15 -20.46 47.20
C VAL A 464 30.29 -19.45 47.24
N SER A 465 31.43 -19.79 46.62
CA SER A 465 32.57 -18.87 46.50
C SER A 465 32.32 -17.86 45.38
N ALA A 466 32.89 -16.66 45.52
CA ALA A 466 32.72 -15.56 44.56
C ALA A 466 33.10 -15.93 43.11
N ALA A 467 33.97 -16.92 42.93
CA ALA A 467 34.32 -17.49 41.63
C ALA A 467 33.10 -17.94 40.79
N LEU A 468 32.02 -18.39 41.43
CA LEU A 468 30.79 -18.78 40.73
C LEU A 468 29.98 -17.57 40.24
N VAL A 469 30.09 -16.42 40.91
CA VAL A 469 29.43 -15.15 40.51
C VAL A 469 30.16 -14.51 39.33
N THR A 470 31.50 -14.57 39.30
CA THR A 470 32.28 -14.18 38.11
C THR A 470 32.04 -15.08 36.89
N ALA A 471 31.59 -16.33 37.09
CA ALA A 471 31.28 -17.24 35.99
C ALA A 471 29.98 -16.88 35.24
N SER A 472 29.05 -16.14 35.87
CA SER A 472 27.81 -15.67 35.23
C SER A 472 27.93 -14.31 34.50
N LEU A 473 29.12 -13.69 34.50
CA LEU A 473 29.39 -12.38 33.88
C LEU A 473 30.17 -12.49 32.56
N GLN A 474 30.04 -13.62 31.85
CA GLN A 474 30.44 -13.73 30.44
C GLN A 474 29.24 -13.31 29.56
N PRO A 475 29.33 -12.22 28.76
CA PRO A 475 28.24 -11.83 27.87
C PRO A 475 27.99 -12.95 26.86
N ARG A 476 26.73 -13.41 26.76
CA ARG A 476 26.35 -14.52 25.88
C ARG A 476 26.57 -14.13 24.42
N LYS A 477 27.53 -14.80 23.78
CA LYS A 477 27.83 -14.62 22.35
C LYS A 477 26.57 -14.78 21.50
N ARG A 478 26.23 -13.75 20.71
CA ARG A 478 25.07 -13.70 19.82
C ARG A 478 25.08 -14.87 18.82
N VAL A 479 23.89 -15.33 18.43
CA VAL A 479 23.70 -16.41 17.44
C VAL A 479 23.70 -15.81 16.04
N ASP A 480 24.87 -15.32 15.61
CA ASP A 480 25.03 -14.43 14.45
C ASP A 480 24.48 -15.02 13.14
N TYR A 481 24.55 -16.34 12.96
CA TYR A 481 24.02 -17.02 11.78
C TYR A 481 22.49 -16.95 11.63
N LEU A 482 21.75 -16.92 12.74
CA LEU A 482 20.29 -16.88 12.70
C LEU A 482 19.81 -15.45 12.40
N ALA A 483 20.58 -14.49 12.88
CA ALA A 483 20.50 -13.08 12.54
C ALA A 483 20.76 -12.85 11.02
N GLY A 484 21.75 -13.53 10.45
CA GLY A 484 22.01 -13.51 9.01
C GLY A 484 20.91 -14.18 8.15
N LEU A 485 20.27 -15.24 8.66
CA LEU A 485 19.14 -15.89 7.97
C LEU A 485 17.95 -14.94 7.79
N VAL A 486 17.53 -14.25 8.85
CA VAL A 486 16.46 -13.23 8.84
C VAL A 486 16.74 -12.15 7.79
N THR A 487 18.00 -11.74 7.68
CA THR A 487 18.44 -10.73 6.69
C THR A 487 18.29 -11.22 5.27
N PHE A 488 18.81 -12.42 4.97
CA PHE A 488 18.72 -13.02 3.64
C PHE A 488 17.27 -13.19 3.19
N CYS A 489 16.41 -13.71 4.06
CA CYS A 489 14.99 -13.89 3.74
C CYS A 489 14.28 -12.55 3.47
N CYS A 490 14.73 -11.43 4.05
CA CYS A 490 14.11 -10.13 3.76
C CYS A 490 14.57 -9.58 2.40
N MET A 491 15.86 -9.69 2.08
CA MET A 491 16.37 -9.28 0.76
C MET A 491 15.74 -10.13 -0.36
N ALA A 492 15.47 -11.42 -0.11
CA ALA A 492 14.72 -12.26 -1.03
C ALA A 492 13.28 -11.73 -1.25
N ILE A 493 12.58 -11.34 -0.18
CA ILE A 493 11.23 -10.74 -0.27
C ILE A 493 11.26 -9.39 -1.01
N THR A 494 12.25 -8.51 -0.79
CA THR A 494 12.32 -7.24 -1.55
C THR A 494 12.59 -7.47 -3.04
N VAL A 495 13.39 -8.48 -3.40
CA VAL A 495 13.55 -8.89 -4.81
C VAL A 495 12.25 -9.49 -5.36
N GLN A 496 11.49 -10.23 -4.56
CA GLN A 496 10.17 -10.74 -4.95
C GLN A 496 9.16 -9.60 -5.19
N HIS A 497 9.14 -8.57 -4.33
CA HIS A 497 8.26 -7.39 -4.49
C HIS A 497 8.65 -6.55 -5.72
N PHE A 498 9.95 -6.44 -6.01
CA PHE A 498 10.43 -5.86 -7.26
C PHE A 498 9.98 -6.71 -8.47
N GLY A 499 10.05 -8.05 -8.35
CA GLY A 499 9.52 -8.99 -9.35
C GLY A 499 8.02 -8.78 -9.62
N PHE A 500 7.18 -8.73 -8.59
CA PHE A 500 5.73 -8.50 -8.77
C PHE A 500 5.43 -7.12 -9.40
N THR A 501 6.24 -6.10 -9.12
CA THR A 501 6.04 -4.74 -9.64
C THR A 501 6.51 -4.58 -11.10
N PHE A 502 7.64 -5.18 -11.46
CA PHE A 502 8.35 -4.90 -12.72
C PHE A 502 8.60 -6.12 -13.63
N ILE A 503 8.43 -7.35 -13.16
CA ILE A 503 8.65 -8.58 -13.95
C ILE A 503 7.58 -9.64 -13.56
N PRO A 504 6.27 -9.37 -13.80
CA PRO A 504 5.19 -10.23 -13.31
C PRO A 504 5.30 -11.67 -13.85
N ALA A 505 5.71 -11.84 -15.11
CA ALA A 505 5.95 -13.15 -15.73
C ALA A 505 7.08 -13.98 -15.09
N LEU A 506 7.90 -13.39 -14.22
CA LEU A 506 8.86 -14.13 -13.38
C LEU A 506 8.19 -14.73 -12.13
N MET A 507 7.16 -14.07 -11.60
CA MET A 507 6.52 -14.40 -10.32
C MET A 507 5.29 -15.29 -10.46
N TYR A 508 4.41 -14.97 -11.41
CA TYR A 508 3.15 -15.69 -11.61
C TYR A 508 3.33 -16.88 -12.57
N PRO A 509 2.55 -17.98 -12.43
CA PRO A 509 2.61 -19.11 -13.35
C PRO A 509 2.16 -18.71 -14.77
N SER A 510 2.71 -19.40 -15.78
CA SER A 510 2.72 -18.94 -17.18
C SER A 510 1.38 -18.98 -17.95
N ASP A 511 0.28 -19.37 -17.33
CA ASP A 511 -0.99 -19.62 -18.01
C ASP A 511 -1.83 -18.34 -18.07
N GLY A 512 -1.54 -17.50 -19.08
CA GLY A 512 -2.31 -16.28 -19.40
C GLY A 512 -1.62 -14.95 -19.11
N ILE A 513 -0.39 -14.96 -18.58
CA ILE A 513 0.39 -13.74 -18.29
C ILE A 513 1.48 -13.56 -19.35
N ASN A 514 1.40 -12.42 -20.05
CA ASN A 514 2.36 -12.05 -21.10
C ASN A 514 3.72 -11.66 -20.49
N ALA A 515 4.79 -12.00 -21.19
CA ALA A 515 6.18 -11.78 -20.75
C ALA A 515 6.92 -10.89 -21.75
N HIS A 516 7.72 -9.93 -21.27
CA HIS A 516 8.51 -9.05 -22.12
C HIS A 516 9.60 -9.82 -22.87
N TYR A 517 10.10 -10.92 -22.26
CA TYR A 517 11.08 -11.83 -22.86
C TYR A 517 10.83 -13.29 -22.44
N GLU A 518 11.04 -14.26 -23.34
CA GLU A 518 10.94 -15.71 -23.02
C GLU A 518 11.83 -16.14 -21.83
N SER A 519 12.92 -15.41 -21.57
CA SER A 519 13.81 -15.64 -20.42
C SER A 519 13.08 -15.48 -19.08
N GLU A 520 12.01 -14.70 -19.01
CA GLU A 520 11.22 -14.50 -17.79
C GLU A 520 10.39 -15.75 -17.49
N VAL A 521 9.78 -16.36 -18.51
CA VAL A 521 9.06 -17.64 -18.42
C VAL A 521 10.01 -18.79 -18.05
N TRP A 522 11.22 -18.80 -18.60
CA TRP A 522 12.26 -19.77 -18.20
C TRP A 522 12.75 -19.55 -16.77
N ALA A 523 12.89 -18.31 -16.33
CA ALA A 523 13.27 -17.98 -14.96
C ALA A 523 12.12 -18.23 -13.96
N ASN A 524 10.85 -18.09 -14.35
CA ASN A 524 9.71 -18.57 -13.58
C ASN A 524 9.76 -20.09 -13.41
N LYS A 525 10.11 -20.83 -14.47
CA LYS A 525 10.23 -22.30 -14.45
C LYS A 525 11.48 -22.85 -13.75
N THR A 526 12.40 -22.01 -13.26
CA THR A 526 13.70 -22.45 -12.70
C THR A 526 14.25 -21.64 -11.50
N ILE A 527 14.13 -20.32 -11.50
CA ILE A 527 14.66 -19.41 -10.47
C ILE A 527 13.57 -19.07 -9.45
N GLY A 528 12.35 -18.77 -9.90
CA GLY A 528 11.22 -18.36 -9.06
C GLY A 528 10.95 -19.32 -7.89
N PRO A 529 10.54 -20.58 -8.15
CA PRO A 529 10.23 -21.58 -7.13
C PRO A 529 11.35 -21.87 -6.11
N PHE A 530 12.62 -21.65 -6.47
CA PHE A 530 13.77 -21.99 -5.63
C PHE A 530 14.38 -20.79 -4.87
N LEU A 531 14.28 -19.57 -5.39
CA LEU A 531 14.94 -18.38 -4.82
C LEU A 531 14.00 -17.21 -4.53
N LEU A 532 12.87 -17.10 -5.22
CA LEU A 532 11.92 -15.97 -5.11
C LEU A 532 10.51 -16.47 -4.71
N ASN A 533 10.47 -17.52 -3.89
CA ASN A 533 9.26 -18.20 -3.47
C ASN A 533 8.69 -17.57 -2.19
N GLN A 534 7.37 -17.36 -2.13
CA GLN A 534 6.68 -16.84 -0.93
C GLN A 534 6.90 -17.73 0.32
N ILE A 535 7.20 -19.01 0.13
CA ILE A 535 7.56 -19.99 1.18
C ILE A 535 8.66 -19.47 2.14
N PHE A 536 9.57 -18.59 1.69
CA PHE A 536 10.59 -17.98 2.55
C PHE A 536 10.01 -17.14 3.71
N ILE A 537 8.74 -16.68 3.65
CA ILE A 537 8.05 -16.00 4.77
C ILE A 537 7.99 -16.90 6.01
N GLY A 538 7.77 -18.21 5.84
CA GLY A 538 7.62 -19.15 6.95
C GLY A 538 8.85 -19.26 7.86
N ILE A 539 10.05 -19.05 7.31
CA ILE A 539 11.31 -19.03 8.07
C ILE A 539 11.33 -17.89 9.09
N PHE A 540 10.71 -16.74 8.82
CA PHE A 540 10.62 -15.65 9.81
C PHE A 540 9.80 -16.06 11.02
N PHE A 541 8.65 -16.72 10.81
CA PHE A 541 7.78 -17.16 11.88
C PHE A 541 8.48 -18.22 12.75
N THR A 542 9.06 -19.27 12.15
CA THR A 542 9.79 -20.31 12.90
C THR A 542 11.03 -19.75 13.63
N THR A 543 11.78 -18.85 12.97
CA THR A 543 12.97 -18.21 13.54
C THR A 543 12.62 -17.31 14.72
N SER A 544 11.56 -16.50 14.59
CA SER A 544 11.21 -15.51 15.60
C SER A 544 10.78 -16.15 16.93
N CYS A 545 10.18 -17.35 16.88
CA CYS A 545 9.85 -18.14 18.05
C CYS A 545 11.05 -18.43 18.93
N ARG A 546 12.20 -18.82 18.34
CA ARG A 546 13.41 -19.16 19.10
C ARG A 546 13.84 -18.01 20.00
N PHE A 547 13.94 -16.82 19.43
CA PHE A 547 14.35 -15.60 20.16
C PHE A 547 13.34 -15.15 21.23
N LEU A 548 12.04 -15.46 21.06
CA LEU A 548 11.05 -15.26 22.11
C LEU A 548 11.30 -16.18 23.31
N VAL A 549 11.50 -17.48 23.10
CA VAL A 549 11.46 -18.46 24.20
C VAL A 549 12.79 -18.78 24.87
N VAL A 550 13.94 -18.49 24.25
CA VAL A 550 15.27 -18.84 24.78
C VAL A 550 15.44 -18.49 26.26
N ARG A 551 15.13 -17.25 26.67
CA ARG A 551 15.26 -16.82 28.09
C ARG A 551 14.44 -17.72 29.04
N TYR A 552 13.19 -17.98 28.71
CA TYR A 552 12.26 -18.72 29.58
C TYR A 552 12.60 -20.21 29.65
N LEU A 553 12.95 -20.83 28.51
CA LEU A 553 13.38 -22.24 28.49
C LEU A 553 14.69 -22.48 29.26
N GLU A 554 15.57 -21.47 29.35
CA GLU A 554 16.83 -21.56 30.10
C GLU A 554 16.73 -21.23 31.59
N SER A 555 15.75 -20.41 32.01
CA SER A 555 15.69 -19.84 33.38
C SER A 555 14.39 -20.09 34.14
N GLY A 556 13.27 -20.31 33.45
CA GLY A 556 11.93 -20.34 34.04
C GLY A 556 11.42 -18.98 34.54
N ASP A 557 12.10 -17.86 34.26
CA ASP A 557 11.72 -16.55 34.78
C ASP A 557 10.51 -15.94 34.04
N LEU A 558 9.43 -15.71 34.80
CA LEU A 558 8.21 -15.07 34.32
C LEU A 558 8.35 -13.55 34.10
N ILE A 559 9.31 -12.88 34.75
CA ILE A 559 9.52 -11.43 34.56
C ILE A 559 10.05 -11.17 33.14
N ALA A 560 11.06 -11.94 32.72
CA ALA A 560 11.58 -11.97 31.34
C ALA A 560 10.56 -12.45 30.28
N LEU A 561 9.38 -12.94 30.69
CA LEU A 561 8.24 -13.26 29.83
C LEU A 561 7.23 -12.09 29.77
N ALA A 562 6.90 -11.49 30.92
CA ALA A 562 6.04 -10.32 31.03
C ALA A 562 6.58 -9.09 30.28
N GLU A 563 7.91 -8.86 30.34
CA GLU A 563 8.63 -7.84 29.55
C GLU A 563 8.31 -7.98 28.04
N LYS A 564 8.24 -9.21 27.54
CA LYS A 564 8.01 -9.51 26.12
C LYS A 564 6.55 -9.40 25.71
N ILE A 565 5.63 -9.82 26.58
CA ILE A 565 4.18 -9.76 26.32
C ILE A 565 3.72 -8.31 26.26
N THR A 566 4.13 -7.47 27.22
CA THR A 566 3.73 -6.06 27.32
C THR A 566 4.37 -5.19 26.24
N GLY A 567 5.69 -5.28 26.05
CA GLY A 567 6.41 -4.37 25.16
C GLY A 567 6.25 -4.63 23.66
N ARG A 568 5.97 -5.88 23.24
CA ARG A 568 6.06 -6.28 21.83
C ARG A 568 5.04 -5.60 20.90
N ALA A 569 3.80 -5.41 21.34
CA ALA A 569 2.78 -4.76 20.51
C ALA A 569 3.20 -3.32 20.17
N PHE A 570 3.41 -2.50 21.19
CA PHE A 570 3.82 -1.09 21.03
C PHE A 570 5.13 -0.94 20.25
N ARG A 571 6.13 -1.81 20.49
CA ARG A 571 7.41 -1.80 19.78
C ARG A 571 7.28 -1.96 18.27
N LEU A 572 6.25 -2.65 17.82
CA LEU A 572 6.05 -3.07 16.45
C LEU A 572 5.02 -2.18 15.73
N ILE A 573 3.98 -1.72 16.44
CA ILE A 573 2.94 -0.85 15.88
C ILE A 573 3.42 0.61 15.76
N ILE A 574 4.11 1.15 16.78
CA ILE A 574 4.48 2.58 16.80
C ILE A 574 5.37 3.00 15.61
N PRO A 575 6.41 2.24 15.22
CA PRO A 575 7.22 2.62 14.06
C PRO A 575 6.47 2.47 12.74
N ILE A 576 5.57 1.47 12.61
CA ILE A 576 4.69 1.34 11.43
C ILE A 576 3.79 2.57 11.31
N ALA A 577 3.15 3.00 12.41
CA ALA A 577 2.29 4.17 12.40
C ALA A 577 3.04 5.42 11.93
N VAL A 578 4.28 5.65 12.40
CA VAL A 578 5.06 6.81 11.98
C VAL A 578 5.54 6.74 10.52
N ILE A 579 5.91 5.57 10.00
CA ILE A 579 6.25 5.44 8.58
C ILE A 579 5.00 5.51 7.69
N ALA A 580 3.87 4.91 8.09
CA ALA A 580 2.59 5.03 7.38
C ALA A 580 2.10 6.48 7.34
N MET A 581 2.32 7.26 8.40
CA MET A 581 2.04 8.70 8.41
C MET A 581 2.97 9.48 7.47
N LEU A 582 4.25 9.10 7.37
CA LEU A 582 5.20 9.68 6.42
C LEU A 582 4.82 9.34 4.98
N GLU A 583 4.49 8.08 4.68
CA GLU A 583 3.99 7.66 3.36
C GLU A 583 2.70 8.38 3.00
N TYR A 584 1.74 8.50 3.93
CA TYR A 584 0.51 9.28 3.72
C TYR A 584 0.79 10.72 3.28
N PHE A 585 1.66 11.45 3.99
CA PHE A 585 2.02 12.81 3.60
C PHE A 585 2.76 12.88 2.25
N LEU A 586 3.55 11.87 1.89
CA LEU A 586 4.25 11.81 0.60
C LEU A 586 3.30 11.45 -0.56
N ILE A 587 2.31 10.59 -0.31
CA ILE A 587 1.22 10.26 -1.24
C ILE A 587 0.38 11.51 -1.54
N GLU A 588 -0.02 12.26 -0.51
CA GLU A 588 -0.73 13.55 -0.64
C GLU A 588 0.13 14.63 -1.35
N CYS A 589 1.47 14.54 -1.27
CA CYS A 589 2.39 15.37 -2.05
C CYS A 589 2.59 14.89 -3.51
N GLY A 590 1.87 13.86 -3.95
CA GLY A 590 1.95 13.34 -5.32
C GLY A 590 3.16 12.43 -5.60
N ALA A 591 3.81 11.85 -4.58
CA ALA A 591 4.98 10.98 -4.80
C ALA A 591 4.66 9.71 -5.64
N ILE A 592 3.38 9.34 -5.75
CA ILE A 592 2.89 8.14 -6.45
C ILE A 592 2.14 8.44 -7.77
N THR A 593 2.13 9.68 -8.29
CA THR A 593 1.31 10.03 -9.48
C THR A 593 1.59 9.18 -10.73
N TRP A 594 2.78 8.58 -10.80
CA TRP A 594 3.22 7.73 -11.90
C TRP A 594 2.86 6.25 -11.69
N LEU A 595 2.41 5.84 -10.50
CA LEU A 595 2.13 4.45 -10.18
C LEU A 595 0.93 3.90 -10.99
N GLU A 596 -0.13 4.70 -11.10
CA GLU A 596 -1.33 4.39 -11.89
C GLU A 596 -1.04 4.21 -13.40
N MET A 597 0.12 4.68 -13.87
CA MET A 597 0.56 4.53 -15.27
C MET A 597 1.44 3.30 -15.52
N LEU A 598 1.95 2.69 -14.45
CA LEU A 598 2.93 1.61 -14.50
C LEU A 598 2.42 0.29 -15.13
N PRO A 599 1.17 -0.16 -14.89
CA PRO A 599 0.65 -1.43 -15.44
C PRO A 599 0.75 -1.52 -16.97
N SER A 600 0.57 -0.39 -17.66
CA SER A 600 0.61 -0.31 -19.13
C SER A 600 1.99 -0.58 -19.75
N ILE A 601 3.04 -0.60 -18.92
CA ILE A 601 4.43 -0.87 -19.29
C ILE A 601 4.94 -2.16 -18.64
N THR A 602 4.68 -2.37 -17.35
CA THR A 602 5.20 -3.56 -16.63
C THR A 602 4.28 -4.77 -16.69
N TRP A 603 3.06 -4.60 -17.20
CA TRP A 603 2.02 -5.62 -17.35
C TRP A 603 1.62 -6.27 -16.01
N SER A 604 1.71 -5.50 -14.93
CA SER A 604 1.33 -5.89 -13.58
C SER A 604 0.37 -4.88 -12.96
N SER A 605 -0.78 -5.37 -12.49
CA SER A 605 -1.73 -4.64 -11.64
C SER A 605 -1.51 -4.88 -10.14
N TRP A 606 -0.44 -5.60 -9.75
CA TRP A 606 -0.03 -5.75 -8.34
C TRP A 606 0.34 -4.43 -7.63
N PRO A 607 1.00 -3.43 -8.27
CA PRO A 607 1.31 -2.16 -7.62
C PRO A 607 0.09 -1.23 -7.56
N TYR A 608 -0.62 -1.26 -6.43
CA TYR A 608 -1.83 -0.47 -6.20
C TYR A 608 -1.81 0.20 -4.81
N THR A 609 -2.19 1.48 -4.72
CA THR A 609 -2.38 2.15 -3.43
C THR A 609 -3.40 3.30 -3.53
N VAL A 610 -4.11 3.57 -2.44
CA VAL A 610 -5.18 4.57 -2.35
C VAL A 610 -4.78 5.68 -1.36
N ALA A 611 -5.09 6.93 -1.70
CA ALA A 611 -4.96 8.05 -0.76
C ALA A 611 -5.97 7.93 0.38
N ILE A 612 -5.53 8.15 1.62
CA ILE A 612 -6.39 7.95 2.80
C ILE A 612 -7.41 9.09 2.90
N ALA A 613 -8.68 8.79 2.65
CA ALA A 613 -9.77 9.77 2.58
C ALA A 613 -9.91 10.70 3.80
N ASN A 614 -9.44 10.29 4.99
CA ASN A 614 -9.32 11.16 6.17
C ASN A 614 -8.43 10.53 7.26
N PHE A 615 -7.95 11.34 8.20
CA PHE A 615 -7.12 10.90 9.33
C PHE A 615 -7.78 9.86 10.26
N GLY A 616 -9.12 9.80 10.31
CA GLY A 616 -9.86 8.78 11.05
C GLY A 616 -9.66 7.39 10.45
N THR A 617 -9.74 7.26 9.11
CA THR A 617 -9.45 6.02 8.38
C THR A 617 -7.99 5.58 8.52
N TYR A 618 -7.04 6.52 8.58
CA TYR A 618 -5.65 6.22 8.92
C TYR A 618 -5.53 5.62 10.33
N LEU A 619 -6.17 6.25 11.32
CA LEU A 619 -6.11 5.79 12.72
C LEU A 619 -6.76 4.41 12.90
N ASP A 620 -7.88 4.17 12.24
CA ASP A 620 -8.59 2.89 12.25
C ASP A 620 -7.72 1.76 11.70
N GLY A 621 -7.12 1.94 10.51
CA GLY A 621 -6.20 0.97 9.91
C GLY A 621 -4.91 0.72 10.72
N VAL A 622 -4.41 1.73 11.45
CA VAL A 622 -3.28 1.55 12.39
C VAL A 622 -3.68 0.77 13.64
N ILE A 623 -4.91 0.93 14.14
CA ILE A 623 -5.44 0.16 15.28
C ILE A 623 -5.78 -1.28 14.85
N GLU A 624 -6.31 -1.46 13.64
CA GLU A 624 -6.62 -2.77 13.04
C GLU A 624 -5.39 -3.70 13.03
N LEU A 625 -4.20 -3.20 12.65
CA LEU A 625 -2.94 -3.96 12.69
C LEU A 625 -2.63 -4.62 14.04
N ALA A 626 -3.16 -4.07 15.14
CA ALA A 626 -2.93 -4.58 16.49
C ALA A 626 -3.92 -5.70 16.90
N PHE A 627 -5.09 -5.76 16.28
CA PHE A 627 -6.25 -6.54 16.78
C PHE A 627 -7.00 -7.36 15.72
N LEU A 628 -6.67 -7.22 14.43
CA LEU A 628 -7.33 -7.95 13.34
C LEU A 628 -7.28 -9.48 13.54
N VAL A 629 -8.41 -10.14 13.32
CA VAL A 629 -8.60 -11.60 13.37
C VAL A 629 -7.59 -12.32 12.44
N PRO A 630 -7.05 -13.49 12.80
CA PRO A 630 -6.08 -14.21 11.95
C PRO A 630 -6.62 -14.49 10.54
N ASN A 631 -5.71 -14.49 9.56
CA ASN A 631 -5.96 -14.74 8.13
C ASN A 631 -6.86 -13.70 7.44
N ALA A 632 -6.81 -12.43 7.86
CA ALA A 632 -7.40 -11.31 7.13
C ALA A 632 -6.33 -10.29 6.71
N VAL A 633 -6.59 -9.57 5.62
CA VAL A 633 -5.77 -8.43 5.15
C VAL A 633 -6.30 -7.15 5.79
N PRO A 634 -5.49 -6.38 6.54
CA PRO A 634 -5.93 -5.13 7.15
C PRO A 634 -6.10 -4.03 6.10
N GLN A 635 -7.09 -3.16 6.25
CA GLN A 635 -7.46 -2.08 5.33
C GLN A 635 -6.31 -1.13 5.01
N ILE A 636 -5.40 -0.90 5.97
CA ILE A 636 -4.19 -0.10 5.76
C ILE A 636 -3.27 -0.68 4.66
N THR A 637 -3.39 -1.97 4.32
CA THR A 637 -2.62 -2.61 3.23
C THR A 637 -2.91 -1.99 1.86
N PHE A 638 -4.13 -1.46 1.64
CA PHE A 638 -4.47 -0.73 0.41
C PHE A 638 -4.00 0.73 0.41
N ASN A 639 -3.63 1.25 1.58
CA ASN A 639 -3.29 2.65 1.84
C ASN A 639 -1.79 2.86 2.16
N TYR A 640 -0.99 1.81 2.00
CA TYR A 640 0.43 1.74 2.32
C TYR A 640 1.14 1.14 1.10
N CYS A 641 2.37 1.55 0.79
CA CYS A 641 3.02 1.16 -0.46
C CYS A 641 3.60 -0.28 -0.46
N THR A 642 2.99 -1.22 0.27
CA THR A 642 3.32 -2.66 0.25
C THR A 642 2.10 -3.52 0.55
N GLY A 643 1.76 -4.46 -0.34
CA GLY A 643 0.66 -5.42 -0.15
C GLY A 643 0.86 -6.50 0.94
N ILE A 644 1.90 -6.40 1.78
CA ILE A 644 2.37 -7.49 2.64
C ILE A 644 2.16 -7.27 4.15
N LEU A 645 1.56 -6.14 4.53
CA LEU A 645 1.44 -5.70 5.94
C LEU A 645 0.51 -6.61 6.79
N TRP A 646 -0.31 -7.47 6.16
CA TRP A 646 -1.04 -8.57 6.82
C TRP A 646 -0.14 -9.52 7.63
N THR A 647 1.15 -9.60 7.30
CA THR A 647 2.14 -10.39 8.07
C THR A 647 2.33 -9.86 9.51
N ILE A 648 1.94 -8.61 9.79
CA ILE A 648 2.07 -7.96 11.09
C ILE A 648 1.09 -8.51 12.14
N PRO A 649 -0.24 -8.54 11.92
CA PRO A 649 -1.19 -9.25 12.79
C PRO A 649 -0.79 -10.70 13.10
N VAL A 650 -0.38 -11.45 12.06
CA VAL A 650 0.09 -12.85 12.19
C VAL A 650 1.31 -12.94 13.12
N GLN A 651 2.30 -12.06 12.92
CA GLN A 651 3.52 -12.01 13.73
C GLN A 651 3.28 -11.52 15.17
N LEU A 652 2.21 -10.75 15.42
CA LEU A 652 1.81 -10.35 16.77
C LEU A 652 1.08 -11.50 17.50
N GLN A 653 0.05 -12.08 16.89
CA GLN A 653 -0.74 -13.16 17.50
C GLN A 653 0.04 -14.46 17.69
N GLY A 654 0.83 -14.85 16.68
CA GLY A 654 1.72 -15.99 16.76
C GLY A 654 2.70 -15.85 17.93
N SER A 655 3.14 -14.62 18.25
CA SER A 655 3.99 -14.38 19.42
C SER A 655 3.29 -14.59 20.75
N TRP A 656 2.05 -14.11 20.94
CA TRP A 656 1.27 -14.38 22.15
C TRP A 656 1.00 -15.88 22.30
N THR A 657 0.70 -16.56 21.19
CA THR A 657 0.54 -18.01 21.12
C THR A 657 1.82 -18.72 21.58
N THR A 658 3.00 -18.36 21.07
CA THR A 658 4.30 -18.91 21.49
C THR A 658 4.61 -18.63 22.97
N LEU A 659 4.34 -17.41 23.45
CA LEU A 659 4.64 -16.97 24.82
C LEU A 659 3.72 -17.62 25.86
N LEU A 660 2.50 -18.01 25.50
CA LEU A 660 1.62 -18.85 26.33
C LEU A 660 1.99 -20.34 26.21
N ALA A 661 2.23 -20.82 24.99
CA ALA A 661 2.60 -22.21 24.71
C ALA A 661 3.84 -22.67 25.49
N VAL A 662 4.87 -21.83 25.59
CA VAL A 662 6.10 -22.18 26.31
C VAL A 662 5.87 -22.44 27.80
N ILE A 663 4.89 -21.78 28.44
CA ILE A 663 4.53 -22.02 29.85
C ILE A 663 4.02 -23.46 30.00
N VAL A 664 3.06 -23.85 29.16
CA VAL A 664 2.46 -25.20 29.17
C VAL A 664 3.51 -26.27 28.85
N VAL A 665 4.30 -26.05 27.79
CA VAL A 665 5.40 -26.94 27.37
C VAL A 665 6.42 -27.14 28.49
N TYR A 666 6.81 -26.07 29.19
CA TYR A 666 7.79 -26.13 30.28
C TYR A 666 7.31 -27.00 31.45
N GLU A 667 6.00 -27.06 31.71
CA GLU A 667 5.41 -27.94 32.73
C GLU A 667 5.23 -29.40 32.29
N ILE A 668 5.23 -29.70 31.00
CA ILE A 668 5.21 -31.10 30.52
C ILE A 668 6.62 -31.71 30.66
N LYS A 669 6.94 -32.20 31.87
CA LYS A 669 8.24 -32.78 32.22
C LYS A 669 8.53 -34.17 31.59
N ARG A 670 7.52 -34.87 31.04
CA ARG A 670 7.71 -36.18 30.37
C ARG A 670 7.93 -35.98 28.86
N PRO A 671 9.09 -36.34 28.28
CA PRO A 671 9.42 -36.03 26.88
C PRO A 671 8.39 -36.51 25.85
N TRP A 672 7.93 -37.77 25.94
CA TRP A 672 6.95 -38.27 24.96
C TRP A 672 5.61 -37.52 25.00
N LYS A 673 5.17 -37.07 26.19
CA LYS A 673 3.96 -36.23 26.31
C LYS A 673 4.17 -34.84 25.70
N ARG A 674 5.38 -34.29 25.84
CA ARG A 674 5.78 -32.99 25.30
C ARG A 674 5.78 -33.03 23.77
N PHE A 675 6.41 -34.03 23.16
CA PHE A 675 6.40 -34.24 21.71
C PHE A 675 5.02 -34.61 21.14
N LEU A 676 4.20 -35.39 21.87
CA LEU A 676 2.81 -35.63 21.47
C LEU A 676 1.97 -34.34 21.50
N TYR A 677 2.16 -33.48 22.51
CA TYR A 677 1.49 -32.20 22.59
C TYR A 677 1.88 -31.27 21.43
N TYR A 678 3.18 -31.17 21.10
CA TYR A 678 3.65 -30.48 19.90
C TYR A 678 2.98 -31.01 18.62
N ALA A 679 2.94 -32.34 18.43
CA ALA A 679 2.33 -32.93 17.25
C ALA A 679 0.84 -32.57 17.13
N ILE A 680 0.07 -32.70 18.21
CA ILE A 680 -1.35 -32.32 18.25
C ILE A 680 -1.53 -30.83 17.90
N CYS A 681 -0.74 -29.94 18.52
CA CYS A 681 -0.84 -28.51 18.28
C CYS A 681 -0.47 -28.11 16.84
N ILE A 682 0.58 -28.71 16.26
CA ILE A 682 0.97 -28.47 14.86
C ILE A 682 -0.13 -28.98 13.91
N SER A 683 -0.58 -30.23 14.07
CA SER A 683 -1.62 -30.81 13.21
C SER A 683 -2.95 -30.08 13.29
N PHE A 684 -3.37 -29.62 14.48
CA PHE A 684 -4.62 -28.86 14.63
C PHE A 684 -4.51 -27.45 14.03
N ASN A 685 -3.36 -26.78 14.16
CA ASN A 685 -3.17 -25.47 13.53
C ASN A 685 -3.08 -25.59 12.00
N TRP A 686 -2.39 -26.62 11.48
CA TRP A 686 -2.39 -26.90 10.04
C TRP A 686 -3.81 -27.18 9.54
N TYR A 687 -4.53 -28.11 10.17
CA TYR A 687 -5.90 -28.46 9.75
C TYR A 687 -6.85 -27.24 9.78
N ALA A 688 -6.70 -26.33 10.75
CA ALA A 688 -7.47 -25.08 10.83
C ALA A 688 -6.91 -23.91 9.98
N LEU A 689 -6.05 -24.17 8.97
CA LEU A 689 -5.39 -23.17 8.11
C LEU A 689 -4.70 -22.05 8.88
N ASN A 690 -4.14 -22.33 10.06
CA ASN A 690 -3.58 -21.33 10.96
C ASN A 690 -2.04 -21.32 10.92
N TRP A 691 -1.47 -20.12 10.70
CA TRP A 691 -0.03 -19.85 10.73
C TRP A 691 0.64 -20.29 12.04
N GLY A 692 -0.10 -20.43 13.14
CA GLY A 692 0.36 -20.96 14.42
C GLY A 692 1.10 -22.31 14.32
N SER A 693 0.85 -23.11 13.28
CA SER A 693 1.61 -24.33 12.95
C SER A 693 3.12 -24.07 12.79
N TYR A 694 3.50 -22.97 12.13
CA TYR A 694 4.89 -22.50 11.98
C TYR A 694 5.46 -22.07 13.35
N PHE A 695 4.65 -21.38 14.15
CA PHE A 695 5.08 -20.91 15.48
C PHE A 695 5.34 -22.09 16.45
N TRP A 696 4.50 -23.13 16.42
CA TRP A 696 4.73 -24.38 17.16
C TRP A 696 5.96 -25.16 16.65
N GLY A 697 6.21 -25.17 15.33
CA GLY A 697 7.42 -25.74 14.75
C GLY A 697 8.70 -25.02 15.19
N GLY A 698 8.70 -23.68 15.20
CA GLY A 698 9.80 -22.87 15.73
C GLY A 698 10.06 -23.08 17.22
N LEU A 699 8.99 -23.21 18.02
CA LEU A 699 9.07 -23.53 19.44
C LEU A 699 9.69 -24.91 19.69
N LEU A 700 9.26 -25.93 18.93
CA LEU A 700 9.81 -27.29 18.99
C LEU A 700 11.34 -27.32 18.72
N MET A 701 11.82 -26.58 17.70
CA MET A 701 13.25 -26.50 17.39
C MET A 701 14.06 -25.82 18.51
N ALA A 702 13.53 -24.73 19.09
CA ALA A 702 14.17 -24.04 20.21
C ALA A 702 14.28 -24.93 21.47
N ASP A 703 13.24 -25.71 21.74
CA ASP A 703 13.16 -26.63 22.87
C ASP A 703 14.09 -27.85 22.72
N LEU A 704 14.23 -28.38 21.50
CA LEU A 704 15.19 -29.45 21.19
C LEU A 704 16.65 -29.03 21.48
N ASP A 705 17.04 -27.80 21.11
CA ASP A 705 18.40 -27.30 21.36
C ASP A 705 18.65 -26.96 22.84
N ILE A 706 17.71 -26.31 23.52
CA ILE A 706 17.90 -25.83 24.90
C ILE A 706 17.69 -26.94 25.92
N THR A 707 16.54 -27.62 25.88
CA THR A 707 16.15 -28.61 26.89
C THR A 707 16.89 -29.93 26.66
N PHE A 708 16.91 -30.42 25.41
CA PHE A 708 17.46 -31.73 25.07
C PHE A 708 18.91 -31.69 24.57
N LYS A 709 19.43 -30.52 24.18
CA LYS A 709 20.83 -30.31 23.73
C LYS A 709 21.22 -31.25 22.58
N TYR A 710 20.22 -31.60 21.75
CA TYR A 710 20.31 -32.64 20.73
C TYR A 710 21.49 -32.44 19.78
N ARG A 711 21.84 -31.19 19.45
CA ARG A 711 22.96 -30.81 18.60
C ARG A 711 24.30 -31.39 19.06
N LYS A 712 24.56 -31.46 20.37
CA LYS A 712 25.79 -32.07 20.91
C LYS A 712 25.84 -33.58 20.70
N TRP A 713 24.70 -34.26 20.85
CA TRP A 713 24.57 -35.69 20.62
C TRP A 713 24.61 -36.03 19.12
N LEU A 714 24.00 -35.19 18.27
CA LEU A 714 24.02 -35.39 16.82
C LEU A 714 25.45 -35.29 16.26
N LEU A 715 26.20 -34.27 16.67
CA LEU A 715 27.60 -34.07 16.24
C LEU A 715 28.56 -35.18 16.69
N SER A 716 28.24 -35.97 17.73
CA SER A 716 29.03 -37.14 18.11
C SER A 716 28.62 -38.43 17.38
N HIS A 717 27.51 -38.43 16.64
CA HIS A 717 26.98 -39.60 15.92
C HIS A 717 26.89 -39.29 14.42
N SER A 718 28.02 -39.37 13.72
CA SER A 718 28.15 -38.99 12.30
C SER A 718 27.06 -39.56 11.39
N LEU A 719 26.70 -40.84 11.54
CA LEU A 719 25.65 -41.47 10.73
C LEU A 719 24.27 -40.83 10.99
N ALA A 720 23.92 -40.54 12.25
CA ALA A 720 22.66 -39.85 12.58
C ALA A 720 22.66 -38.39 12.08
N TYR A 721 23.79 -37.69 12.18
CA TYR A 721 23.97 -36.35 11.63
C TYR A 721 23.76 -36.34 10.10
N TYR A 722 24.47 -37.19 9.35
CA TYR A 722 24.35 -37.20 7.89
C TYR A 722 22.98 -37.68 7.42
N SER A 723 22.36 -38.69 8.05
CA SER A 723 20.99 -39.09 7.73
C SER A 723 19.98 -37.97 7.96
N LEU A 724 20.06 -37.21 9.06
CA LEU A 724 19.16 -36.09 9.31
C LEU A 724 19.40 -34.92 8.36
N MET A 725 20.67 -34.61 8.04
CA MET A 725 21.01 -33.57 7.07
C MET A 725 20.53 -33.92 5.66
N ILE A 726 20.66 -35.18 5.24
CA ILE A 726 20.13 -35.67 3.96
C ILE A 726 18.60 -35.58 3.96
N PHE A 727 17.92 -36.00 5.03
CA PHE A 727 16.47 -35.90 5.16
C PHE A 727 15.99 -34.45 5.04
N TYR A 728 16.55 -33.50 5.80
CA TYR A 728 16.18 -32.08 5.67
C TYR A 728 16.51 -31.52 4.28
N THR A 729 17.61 -31.95 3.65
CA THR A 729 17.97 -31.50 2.29
C THR A 729 16.93 -31.98 1.28
N ILE A 730 16.49 -33.24 1.37
CA ILE A 730 15.41 -33.78 0.55
C ILE A 730 14.10 -33.03 0.80
N CYS A 731 13.72 -32.77 2.05
CA CYS A 731 12.52 -31.97 2.37
C CYS A 731 12.56 -30.56 1.76
N VAL A 732 13.69 -29.85 1.89
CA VAL A 732 13.86 -28.50 1.31
C VAL A 732 13.74 -28.53 -0.22
N PHE A 733 14.44 -29.45 -0.90
CA PHE A 733 14.36 -29.53 -2.35
C PHE A 733 12.97 -29.97 -2.83
N LEU A 734 12.29 -30.90 -2.15
CA LEU A 734 10.91 -31.29 -2.50
C LEU A 734 9.93 -30.14 -2.32
N SER A 735 9.98 -29.41 -1.20
CA SER A 735 9.10 -28.24 -0.96
C SER A 735 9.25 -27.15 -2.02
N LEU A 736 10.49 -26.80 -2.40
CA LEU A 736 10.75 -25.80 -3.47
C LEU A 736 10.41 -26.35 -4.87
N SER A 737 10.56 -27.66 -5.07
CA SER A 737 10.20 -28.30 -6.34
C SER A 737 8.69 -28.43 -6.52
N GLN A 738 7.88 -28.37 -5.46
CA GLN A 738 6.42 -28.51 -5.57
C GLN A 738 5.86 -27.46 -6.55
N ASP A 739 6.11 -26.18 -6.31
CA ASP A 739 5.59 -25.11 -7.18
C ASP A 739 6.21 -25.19 -8.60
N SER A 740 7.41 -25.77 -8.75
CA SER A 740 7.94 -26.13 -10.08
C SER A 740 7.11 -27.22 -10.75
N PHE A 741 6.73 -28.28 -10.02
CA PHE A 741 5.87 -29.35 -10.54
C PHE A 741 4.45 -28.86 -10.86
N GLU A 742 3.91 -27.87 -10.13
CA GLU A 742 2.64 -27.23 -10.51
C GLU A 742 2.74 -26.59 -11.90
N ILE A 743 3.81 -25.81 -12.16
CA ILE A 743 4.07 -25.15 -13.45
C ILE A 743 4.40 -26.16 -14.58
N TRP A 744 5.09 -27.26 -14.28
CA TRP A 744 5.53 -28.24 -15.29
C TRP A 744 4.53 -29.38 -15.57
N LEU A 745 3.58 -29.66 -14.67
CA LEU A 745 2.62 -30.77 -14.78
C LEU A 745 1.14 -30.32 -14.73
N SER A 746 0.87 -29.01 -14.59
CA SER A 746 -0.47 -28.42 -14.49
C SER A 746 -1.35 -29.05 -13.38
N TYR A 747 -0.73 -29.55 -12.31
CA TYR A 747 -1.41 -30.12 -11.14
C TYR A 747 -1.09 -29.32 -9.89
N TYR A 748 -2.09 -28.59 -9.38
CA TYR A 748 -1.97 -27.68 -8.25
C TYR A 748 -2.11 -28.42 -6.91
N PHE A 749 -0.99 -28.92 -6.38
CA PHE A 749 -0.90 -29.49 -5.02
C PHE A 749 -1.43 -28.52 -3.95
N ASN A 750 -1.16 -27.22 -4.10
CA ASN A 750 -1.61 -26.15 -3.22
C ASN A 750 -3.16 -26.05 -3.16
N VAL A 751 -3.87 -26.35 -4.27
CA VAL A 751 -5.34 -26.43 -4.31
C VAL A 751 -5.83 -27.74 -3.69
N ALA A 752 -5.17 -28.86 -4.02
CA ALA A 752 -5.51 -30.18 -3.48
C ALA A 752 -5.27 -30.29 -1.96
N GLU A 753 -4.36 -29.48 -1.39
CA GLU A 753 -4.26 -29.26 0.06
C GLU A 753 -5.50 -28.50 0.55
N LEU A 754 -5.76 -27.30 0.02
CA LEU A 754 -6.85 -26.40 0.46
C LEU A 754 -8.21 -27.11 0.54
N ASP A 755 -8.56 -27.91 -0.47
CA ASP A 755 -9.83 -28.63 -0.59
C ASP A 755 -10.15 -29.56 0.61
N VAL A 756 -9.13 -30.03 1.34
CA VAL A 756 -9.25 -30.93 2.50
C VAL A 756 -9.54 -30.17 3.81
N HIS A 757 -9.25 -28.87 3.85
CA HIS A 757 -9.43 -28.05 5.05
C HIS A 757 -10.90 -27.67 5.29
N PRO A 758 -11.31 -27.45 6.55
CA PRO A 758 -12.66 -27.05 6.88
C PRO A 758 -12.86 -25.54 6.62
N ASP A 759 -13.97 -25.22 5.97
CA ASP A 759 -14.40 -23.85 5.77
C ASP A 759 -14.90 -23.21 7.08
N ILE A 760 -14.46 -21.98 7.35
CA ILE A 760 -14.77 -21.24 8.59
C ILE A 760 -16.26 -20.90 8.71
N LEU A 761 -16.97 -20.67 7.59
CA LEU A 761 -18.38 -20.25 7.62
C LEU A 761 -19.36 -21.44 7.63
N THR A 762 -19.03 -22.54 6.94
CA THR A 762 -19.94 -23.69 6.77
C THR A 762 -19.54 -24.94 7.56
N GLY A 763 -18.28 -25.06 7.99
CA GLY A 763 -17.74 -26.26 8.65
C GLY A 763 -17.56 -27.48 7.74
N LEU A 764 -17.86 -27.35 6.44
CA LEU A 764 -17.65 -28.39 5.43
C LEU A 764 -16.22 -28.32 4.86
N PRO A 765 -15.69 -29.38 4.24
CA PRO A 765 -14.45 -29.26 3.45
C PRO A 765 -14.58 -28.19 2.37
N ILE A 766 -13.57 -27.37 2.14
CA ILE A 766 -13.61 -26.22 1.21
C ILE A 766 -14.05 -26.64 -0.20
N GLN A 767 -13.68 -27.85 -0.64
CA GLN A 767 -14.13 -28.47 -1.90
C GLN A 767 -15.66 -28.50 -2.10
N GLN A 768 -16.44 -28.49 -1.02
CA GLN A 768 -17.91 -28.54 -1.03
C GLN A 768 -18.54 -27.14 -0.99
N THR A 769 -17.75 -26.08 -1.13
CA THR A 769 -18.16 -24.68 -1.00
C THR A 769 -17.84 -23.87 -2.26
N PRO A 770 -18.44 -22.68 -2.46
CA PRO A 770 -18.07 -21.77 -3.56
C PRO A 770 -16.63 -21.24 -3.52
N ARG A 771 -15.80 -21.62 -2.53
CA ARG A 771 -14.39 -21.24 -2.40
C ARG A 771 -13.39 -22.32 -2.86
N ALA A 772 -13.88 -23.46 -3.35
CA ALA A 772 -13.03 -24.47 -3.98
C ALA A 772 -12.19 -23.87 -5.12
N GLY A 773 -10.93 -24.30 -5.25
CA GLY A 773 -10.03 -23.89 -6.33
C GLY A 773 -9.21 -22.60 -6.12
N SER A 774 -9.66 -21.66 -5.28
CA SER A 774 -8.99 -20.35 -5.10
C SER A 774 -8.11 -20.29 -3.84
N VAL A 775 -6.78 -20.43 -4.00
CA VAL A 775 -5.82 -20.31 -2.89
C VAL A 775 -5.40 -18.86 -2.67
N GLU A 776 -5.91 -18.23 -1.62
CA GLU A 776 -5.53 -16.87 -1.22
C GLU A 776 -4.05 -16.81 -0.78
N TYR A 777 -3.32 -15.77 -1.18
CA TYR A 777 -1.86 -15.70 -0.99
C TYR A 777 -1.41 -15.64 0.48
N TYR A 778 -2.25 -15.20 1.41
CA TYR A 778 -1.95 -15.15 2.85
C TYR A 778 -2.30 -16.45 3.60
N VAL A 779 -2.74 -17.51 2.91
CA VAL A 779 -3.07 -18.81 3.53
C VAL A 779 -1.79 -19.65 3.74
N PRO A 780 -1.59 -20.24 4.94
CA PRO A 780 -0.45 -21.11 5.21
C PRO A 780 -0.55 -22.45 4.46
N ARG A 781 0.57 -22.90 3.88
CA ARG A 781 0.69 -24.14 3.11
C ARG A 781 1.58 -25.18 3.81
N LEU A 782 1.38 -26.47 3.58
CA LEU A 782 2.18 -27.56 4.16
C LEU A 782 3.60 -27.58 3.59
N ASN A 783 3.77 -27.30 2.30
CA ASN A 783 5.10 -27.25 1.67
C ASN A 783 6.00 -26.19 2.33
N GLY A 784 5.45 -25.02 2.66
CA GLY A 784 6.11 -23.95 3.39
C GLY A 784 6.44 -24.31 4.85
N LEU A 785 5.58 -25.07 5.53
CA LEU A 785 5.80 -25.52 6.90
C LEU A 785 6.96 -26.53 6.96
N VAL A 786 6.95 -27.51 6.05
CA VAL A 786 8.02 -28.52 5.90
C VAL A 786 9.34 -27.84 5.53
N PHE A 787 9.31 -26.91 4.57
CA PHE A 787 10.49 -26.12 4.18
C PHE A 787 11.06 -25.34 5.36
N SER A 788 10.23 -24.59 6.09
CA SER A 788 10.70 -23.68 7.14
C SER A 788 11.41 -24.42 8.28
N ILE A 789 10.85 -25.56 8.69
CA ILE A 789 11.45 -26.43 9.72
C ILE A 789 12.73 -27.09 9.20
N ALA A 790 12.73 -27.61 7.97
CA ALA A 790 13.90 -28.30 7.41
C ALA A 790 15.06 -27.34 7.09
N ALA A 791 14.76 -26.17 6.51
CA ALA A 791 15.74 -25.13 6.19
C ALA A 791 16.37 -24.53 7.46
N GLN A 792 15.55 -24.18 8.47
CA GLN A 792 16.09 -23.73 9.76
C GLN A 792 16.90 -24.85 10.45
N GLY A 793 16.48 -26.11 10.35
CA GLY A 793 17.25 -27.27 10.81
C GLY A 793 18.63 -27.39 10.14
N ILE A 794 18.72 -27.20 8.82
CA ILE A 794 20.00 -27.15 8.08
C ILE A 794 20.87 -26.00 8.57
N VAL A 795 20.29 -24.80 8.73
CA VAL A 795 21.01 -23.60 9.21
C VAL A 795 21.51 -23.79 10.64
N GLU A 796 20.74 -24.45 11.52
CA GLU A 796 21.12 -24.68 12.92
C GLU A 796 22.10 -25.84 13.12
N LEU A 797 22.17 -26.79 12.19
CA LEU A 797 23.12 -27.91 12.28
C LEU A 797 24.45 -27.62 11.54
N SER A 798 24.39 -27.14 10.29
CA SER A 798 25.54 -27.09 9.37
C SER A 798 26.54 -25.96 9.68
N PRO A 799 27.80 -26.26 10.07
CA PRO A 799 28.80 -25.24 10.37
C PRO A 799 29.19 -24.37 9.17
N PHE A 800 29.08 -24.90 7.94
CA PHE A 800 29.35 -24.16 6.71
C PHE A 800 28.30 -23.06 6.48
N ILE A 801 27.02 -23.42 6.56
CA ILE A 801 25.90 -22.48 6.38
C ILE A 801 25.93 -21.41 7.48
N GLN A 802 26.30 -21.78 8.70
CA GLN A 802 26.49 -20.82 9.80
C GLN A 802 27.60 -19.81 9.52
N LYS A 803 28.70 -20.23 8.89
CA LYS A 803 29.79 -19.33 8.47
C LYS A 803 29.35 -18.39 7.34
N VAL A 804 28.48 -18.82 6.44
CA VAL A 804 27.91 -17.97 5.37
C VAL A 804 27.00 -16.89 5.95
N PHE A 805 26.03 -17.25 6.79
CA PHE A 805 25.12 -16.27 7.39
C PHE A 805 25.78 -15.38 8.46
N SER A 806 26.83 -15.84 9.13
CA SER A 806 27.64 -15.00 10.05
C SER A 806 28.65 -14.10 9.30
N SER A 807 28.46 -13.83 8.01
CA SER A 807 29.37 -12.99 7.22
C SER A 807 29.10 -11.50 7.45
N LYS A 808 30.17 -10.69 7.43
CA LYS A 808 30.11 -9.25 7.75
C LYS A 808 29.15 -8.45 6.87
N ILE A 809 28.97 -8.84 5.60
CA ILE A 809 28.10 -8.13 4.66
C ILE A 809 26.64 -8.30 5.06
N ILE A 810 26.22 -9.54 5.33
CA ILE A 810 24.85 -9.85 5.78
C ILE A 810 24.60 -9.22 7.15
N LEU A 811 25.56 -9.31 8.08
CA LEU A 811 25.46 -8.68 9.40
C LEU A 811 25.52 -7.13 9.38
N TRP A 812 25.97 -6.51 8.28
CA TRP A 812 25.88 -5.05 8.06
C TRP A 812 24.57 -4.63 7.38
N ALA A 813 23.98 -5.49 6.54
CA ALA A 813 22.67 -5.22 5.95
C ALA A 813 21.55 -5.40 6.97
N PHE A 814 21.65 -6.42 7.83
CA PHE A 814 20.72 -6.72 8.92
C PHE A 814 20.19 -5.49 9.66
N PRO A 815 21.04 -4.54 10.10
CA PRO A 815 20.62 -3.45 10.95
C PRO A 815 19.30 -2.82 10.55
N HIS A 816 19.28 -2.45 9.28
CA HIS A 816 18.24 -1.65 8.68
C HIS A 816 17.07 -2.49 8.17
N VAL A 817 17.04 -3.81 8.37
CA VAL A 817 16.10 -4.69 7.67
C VAL A 817 14.63 -4.39 8.04
N TYR A 818 14.34 -3.89 9.25
CA TYR A 818 12.98 -3.42 9.58
C TYR A 818 12.64 -2.15 8.80
N THR A 819 13.58 -1.21 8.69
CA THR A 819 13.44 -0.01 7.88
C THR A 819 13.25 -0.36 6.41
N ILE A 820 14.05 -1.29 5.86
CA ILE A 820 13.93 -1.78 4.49
C ILE A 820 12.56 -2.44 4.26
N TYR A 821 12.11 -3.32 5.17
CA TYR A 821 10.78 -3.92 5.13
C TYR A 821 9.67 -2.87 5.02
N LEU A 822 9.77 -1.75 5.76
CA LEU A 822 8.78 -0.68 5.70
C LEU A 822 8.86 0.16 4.40
N ILE A 823 10.05 0.59 3.97
CA ILE A 823 10.18 1.61 2.91
C ILE A 823 10.38 1.07 1.48
N HIS A 824 10.73 -0.20 1.30
CA HIS A 824 11.16 -0.70 -0.01
C HIS A 824 10.08 -0.55 -1.10
N GLY A 825 8.83 -0.88 -0.77
CA GLY A 825 7.70 -0.75 -1.68
C GLY A 825 7.41 0.72 -2.03
N PHE A 826 7.43 1.63 -1.05
CA PHE A 826 7.34 3.07 -1.33
C PHE A 826 8.40 3.56 -2.31
N VAL A 827 9.66 3.14 -2.17
CA VAL A 827 10.73 3.51 -3.13
C VAL A 827 10.50 2.89 -4.52
N PHE A 828 10.01 1.65 -4.59
CA PHE A 828 9.69 1.00 -5.87
C PHE A 828 8.50 1.67 -6.57
N TRP A 829 7.47 2.05 -5.82
CA TRP A 829 6.20 2.57 -6.33
C TRP A 829 6.20 4.10 -6.56
N SER A 830 7.12 4.84 -5.95
CA SER A 830 7.37 6.26 -6.28
C SER A 830 8.47 6.41 -7.34
N LEU A 831 9.73 6.41 -6.91
CA LEU A 831 10.91 6.61 -7.77
C LEU A 831 11.01 5.54 -8.86
N GLY A 832 10.79 4.27 -8.51
CA GLY A 832 10.90 3.16 -9.46
C GLY A 832 9.87 3.23 -10.59
N ALA A 833 8.61 3.54 -10.25
CA ALA A 833 7.54 3.72 -11.22
C ALA A 833 7.84 4.89 -12.18
N TRP A 834 8.12 6.07 -11.63
CA TRP A 834 8.49 7.27 -12.41
C TRP A 834 9.66 7.01 -13.35
N LEU A 835 10.75 6.41 -12.84
CA LEU A 835 11.95 6.16 -13.63
C LEU A 835 11.69 5.12 -14.73
N CYS A 836 10.91 4.08 -14.44
CA CYS A 836 10.51 3.06 -15.42
C CYS A 836 9.73 3.68 -16.58
N ILE A 837 8.74 4.53 -16.27
CA ILE A 837 7.89 5.21 -17.27
C ILE A 837 8.71 6.21 -18.09
N MET A 838 9.57 7.00 -17.46
CA MET A 838 10.41 7.99 -18.16
C MET A 838 11.40 7.34 -19.13
N LEU A 839 12.07 6.25 -18.71
CA LEU A 839 13.01 5.53 -19.58
C LEU A 839 12.28 4.78 -20.71
N SER A 840 11.13 4.16 -20.42
CA SER A 840 10.25 3.58 -21.44
C SER A 840 9.81 4.63 -22.47
N GLY A 841 9.37 5.81 -22.00
CA GLY A 841 8.90 6.91 -22.84
C GLY A 841 9.97 7.56 -23.72
N ILE A 842 11.26 7.28 -23.47
CA ILE A 842 12.41 7.62 -24.33
C ILE A 842 12.67 6.55 -25.41
N GLY A 843 12.05 5.37 -25.30
CA GLY A 843 12.24 4.22 -26.19
C GLY A 843 13.38 3.28 -25.76
N LEU A 844 13.77 3.30 -24.49
CA LEU A 844 14.80 2.39 -23.96
C LEU A 844 14.24 0.95 -23.88
N PRO A 845 14.96 -0.09 -24.38
CA PRO A 845 14.48 -1.46 -24.31
C PRO A 845 14.36 -1.94 -22.85
N TYR A 846 13.35 -2.77 -22.59
CA TYR A 846 12.88 -3.07 -21.24
C TYR A 846 13.97 -3.67 -20.32
N TRP A 847 14.82 -4.56 -20.83
CA TRP A 847 15.96 -5.09 -20.06
C TRP A 847 16.93 -3.99 -19.57
N ALA A 848 17.15 -2.94 -20.37
CA ALA A 848 18.04 -1.84 -20.02
C ALA A 848 17.35 -0.85 -19.06
N ASN A 849 16.03 -0.69 -19.17
CA ASN A 849 15.21 0.06 -18.23
C ASN A 849 15.32 -0.55 -16.81
N LEU A 850 15.09 -1.85 -16.67
CA LEU A 850 15.19 -2.55 -15.39
C LEU A 850 16.61 -2.54 -14.79
N LEU A 851 17.67 -2.59 -15.62
CA LEU A 851 19.06 -2.44 -15.18
C LEU A 851 19.40 -1.04 -14.64
N VAL A 852 18.57 -0.03 -14.89
CA VAL A 852 18.70 1.30 -14.27
C VAL A 852 17.77 1.43 -13.06
N VAL A 853 16.50 1.03 -13.21
CA VAL A 853 15.47 1.12 -12.15
C VAL A 853 15.85 0.32 -10.91
N GLY A 854 16.28 -0.94 -11.06
CA GLY A 854 16.67 -1.79 -9.92
C GLY A 854 17.77 -1.17 -9.06
N PRO A 855 18.96 -0.86 -9.62
CA PRO A 855 20.03 -0.19 -8.89
C PRO A 855 19.63 1.17 -8.33
N ALA A 856 18.86 2.00 -9.05
CA ALA A 856 18.42 3.31 -8.56
C ALA A 856 17.55 3.18 -7.29
N CYS A 857 16.60 2.23 -7.29
CA CYS A 857 15.77 1.92 -6.13
C CYS A 857 16.62 1.40 -4.95
N TYR A 858 17.49 0.42 -5.15
CA TYR A 858 18.32 -0.12 -4.06
C TYR A 858 19.35 0.88 -3.52
N ILE A 859 19.91 1.75 -4.36
CA ILE A 859 20.76 2.87 -3.91
C ILE A 859 19.96 3.85 -3.06
N THR A 860 18.73 4.20 -3.47
CA THR A 860 17.86 5.12 -2.72
C THR A 860 17.45 4.54 -1.36
N ILE A 861 17.11 3.24 -1.32
CA ILE A 861 16.91 2.51 -0.06
C ILE A 861 18.16 2.64 0.81
N ILE A 862 19.34 2.24 0.33
CA ILE A 862 20.61 2.28 1.09
C ILE A 862 20.97 3.68 1.60
N LEU A 863 20.74 4.73 0.81
CA LEU A 863 21.01 6.12 1.21
C LEU A 863 20.05 6.66 2.27
N SER A 864 18.84 6.10 2.37
CA SER A 864 17.84 6.53 3.36
C SER A 864 17.98 5.87 4.74
N LEU A 865 18.62 4.69 4.82
CA LEU A 865 18.77 3.92 6.07
C LEU A 865 19.42 4.72 7.21
N PRO A 866 20.51 5.50 6.99
CA PRO A 866 21.14 6.30 8.05
C PRO A 866 20.26 7.41 8.62
N LEU A 867 19.18 7.79 7.92
CA LEU A 867 18.20 8.78 8.37
C LEU A 867 17.00 8.12 9.05
N ILE A 868 16.43 7.07 8.43
CA ILE A 868 15.15 6.49 8.86
C ILE A 868 15.33 5.45 9.97
N THR A 869 16.38 4.61 9.93
CA THR A 869 16.58 3.56 10.96
C THR A 869 16.73 4.13 12.38
N PRO A 870 17.51 5.19 12.65
CA PRO A 870 17.61 5.75 14.00
C PRO A 870 16.27 6.28 14.55
N VAL A 871 15.37 6.76 13.68
CA VAL A 871 14.02 7.22 14.07
C VAL A 871 13.13 6.03 14.44
N VAL A 872 13.11 5.00 13.59
CA VAL A 872 12.38 3.74 13.81
C VAL A 872 12.84 3.04 15.10
N GLU A 873 14.16 2.93 15.32
CA GLU A 873 14.76 2.41 16.55
C GLU A 873 14.38 3.24 17.79
N ALA A 874 14.59 4.57 17.74
CA ALA A 874 14.37 5.43 18.90
C ALA A 874 12.93 5.38 19.39
N LEU A 875 11.96 5.43 18.47
CA LEU A 875 10.53 5.31 18.78
C LEU A 875 10.19 3.92 19.36
N GLY A 876 10.64 2.85 18.70
CA GLY A 876 10.36 1.47 19.13
C GLY A 876 11.03 1.06 20.44
N ILE A 877 12.13 1.72 20.85
CA ILE A 877 12.89 1.35 22.06
C ILE A 877 12.60 2.27 23.25
N SER A 878 12.48 3.59 23.06
CA SER A 878 12.29 4.53 24.18
C SER A 878 10.91 4.35 24.83
N ILE A 879 9.85 4.55 24.06
CA ILE A 879 8.46 4.49 24.51
C ILE A 879 8.15 3.13 25.16
N VAL A 880 8.73 2.04 24.66
CA VAL A 880 8.53 0.68 25.21
C VAL A 880 9.27 0.47 26.53
N LYS A 881 10.44 1.10 26.74
CA LYS A 881 11.11 1.12 28.05
C LYS A 881 10.31 1.93 29.07
N ASP A 882 9.73 3.06 28.66
CA ASP A 882 8.83 3.85 29.50
C ASP A 882 7.55 3.08 29.86
N ILE A 883 6.89 2.43 28.90
CA ILE A 883 5.71 1.57 29.14
C ILE A 883 6.04 0.41 30.08
N TRP A 884 7.19 -0.27 29.91
CA TRP A 884 7.58 -1.37 30.79
C TRP A 884 7.90 -0.88 32.21
N ARG A 885 8.60 0.26 32.35
CA ARG A 885 8.84 0.90 33.66
C ARG A 885 7.51 1.22 34.33
N ASP A 886 6.61 1.92 33.65
CA ASP A 886 5.36 2.39 34.23
C ASP A 886 4.35 1.25 34.49
N ALA A 887 4.58 0.05 33.93
CA ALA A 887 3.83 -1.16 34.21
C ALA A 887 4.42 -2.05 35.33
N HIS A 888 5.68 -1.86 35.72
CA HIS A 888 6.38 -2.71 36.70
C HIS A 888 6.87 -1.96 37.95
N GLU A 889 7.23 -0.68 37.82
CA GLU A 889 7.61 0.20 38.92
C GLU A 889 6.39 1.01 39.40
N GLN A 890 6.38 1.40 40.68
CA GLN A 890 5.33 2.31 41.17
C GLN A 890 5.58 3.72 40.62
N PRO A 891 4.57 4.38 40.02
CA PRO A 891 4.76 5.72 39.45
C PRO A 891 5.17 6.71 40.55
N PRO A 892 6.18 7.56 40.29
CA PRO A 892 6.70 8.49 41.30
C PRO A 892 5.58 9.44 41.75
N LYS A 893 5.48 9.68 43.07
CA LYS A 893 4.43 10.53 43.68
C LYS A 893 4.26 11.82 42.88
N ARG A 894 3.09 11.98 42.26
CA ARG A 894 2.75 13.05 41.31
C ARG A 894 3.11 14.40 41.94
N ARG A 895 4.19 15.04 41.43
CA ARG A 895 4.62 16.35 41.92
C ARG A 895 3.49 17.35 41.69
N ALA A 896 3.27 18.25 42.65
CA ALA A 896 2.31 19.33 42.45
C ALA A 896 2.73 20.17 41.23
N THR A 897 1.75 20.68 40.48
CA THR A 897 1.97 21.48 39.24
C THR A 897 2.85 22.71 39.45
N LEU A 898 2.99 23.19 40.68
CA LEU A 898 3.86 24.29 41.05
C LEU A 898 5.34 23.91 41.27
N PHE A 899 5.72 22.63 41.43
CA PHE A 899 7.11 22.27 41.74
C PHE A 899 8.08 22.76 40.64
N PRO A 900 9.21 23.44 40.97
CA PRO A 900 9.83 23.59 42.30
C PRO A 900 9.37 24.80 43.13
N PHE A 901 8.43 25.60 42.61
CA PHE A 901 7.95 26.82 43.24
C PHE A 901 7.04 26.56 44.46
N PRO A 902 7.11 27.39 45.52
CA PRO A 902 6.11 27.42 46.58
C PRO A 902 4.71 27.70 46.03
N ARG A 903 3.67 27.12 46.66
CA ARG A 903 2.26 27.33 46.26
C ARG A 903 1.85 28.80 46.38
N ASP A 904 2.50 29.50 47.29
CA ASP A 904 2.24 30.86 47.71
C ASP A 904 2.52 31.90 46.61
N ILE A 905 3.22 31.52 45.53
CA ILE A 905 3.49 32.41 44.39
C ILE A 905 2.21 32.82 43.64
N LEU A 906 1.19 31.94 43.58
CA LEU A 906 -0.12 32.30 43.02
C LEU A 906 -0.97 33.08 44.03
N ALA A 907 -0.96 32.69 45.31
CA ALA A 907 -1.68 33.40 46.36
C ALA A 907 -1.23 34.86 46.54
N ASN A 908 0.07 35.15 46.33
CA ASN A 908 0.62 36.51 46.33
C ASN A 908 0.30 37.31 45.05
N TYR A 909 -0.36 36.71 44.05
CA TYR A 909 -0.74 37.40 42.82
C TYR A 909 -2.12 38.06 42.92
N ASP A 910 -3.09 37.38 43.55
CA ASP A 910 -4.44 37.94 43.78
C ASP A 910 -4.39 39.17 44.71
N VAL A 911 -3.57 39.11 45.77
CA VAL A 911 -3.32 40.25 46.68
C VAL A 911 -2.73 41.48 45.95
N LYS A 912 -2.11 41.28 44.79
CA LYS A 912 -1.57 42.34 43.93
C LYS A 912 -2.57 42.93 42.93
N LEU A 913 -3.74 42.31 42.76
CA LEU A 913 -4.85 42.83 41.95
C LEU A 913 -5.89 43.58 42.80
N GLU A 914 -5.96 43.31 44.11
CA GLU A 914 -6.71 44.15 45.07
C GLU A 914 -5.94 45.40 45.53
N SER A 915 -4.72 45.62 45.03
CA SER A 915 -3.84 46.75 45.39
C SER A 915 -3.31 47.55 44.19
N SER A 916 -4.03 47.52 43.06
CA SER A 916 -3.75 48.29 41.84
C SER A 916 -4.96 49.10 41.37
#